data_AF-A0A922E0G6-F1
#
_entry.id   AF-A0A922E0G6-F1
#
_cell.length_a   1.000
_cell.length_b   1.000
_cell.length_c   1.000
_cell.angle_alpha   90.00
_cell.angle_beta   90.00
_cell.angle_gamma   90.00
#
_symmetry.space_group_name_H-M   'P 1'
#
loop_
_entity.id
_entity.type
_entity.pdbx_description
1 polymer ?
#
loop_
_entity_poly.entity_id
_entity_poly.type
_entity_poly.pdbx_seq_one_letter_code
_entity_poly.pdbx_strand_id
1 'polypeptide(L)'
;MAPHFFFPQTLRALEEEHEDGRLYAQNSVDTASLHPSELEEFVKGVSFDLSDKELFCIEDQDIFDRVYSLIRGYSSLPPSCKFNLVESLRSNFSVLLPNVDSLTRVSQSQDDEHLVVDRVASHRNAFKIYTFFLINIVLAEESNIVSNNNTKVTAVSRNKRLVNSWSWEPQRSRILNLVANSLEINLVLLFGSSDPDENYLSFIVKNTFSMFENAILLKDLDAKDALCRIVGACATKYHYMAQSCASIMHLIHKYDFVVTHMADAVAGTEKRYADGSLASSIIRDIGRTNPKDYVKDTAGAENIGRFLVELTDRLPKLISTNIGLLVPHFGGESYKIRNALVGVLGKLVAKAFKDVEGEVSSKSVRLRTKQAMLEILLERCRDVSAYTRSRVLQVWAELCEEHAVSIGMWNEVAEVAAGRLEDKSSIVRKSALNLLITMLQHNPFGPQLRIASFEATLEQYKKKLNELEPDVPSESVADGLHSDNDTCNENGEIHNVHTQEQQESLTDSCLTHVEEGIAQKGSPVPDVGNLEQTRALVASLEAGLRFSKCVSATMPTLIQLMASSSASDVENTILLLMRCKQFQIDGSEACLRKMLPLVFSQDKSIYEAVENAFVTIYIRKNPVETAKNLLSLAIDSNIGDLAALEFIIAALVSKGDISTSMTSALWDFFCFNVSGTTAEQSCGALSILCMAAKSSTGVLSSHLQDIIDIGFGRWAKVEPLLARTACIAIQRLSEDDQKKLLSINGSRVIGILESLVSGFWLPENIWYAAADEAIAAIYTIYPIPETLAADLVKKSLSYVFDCSGGDELQHEIDGSSASILTTVQVAKLSRYLFIVSHVAMNQLVYIESCARKIQKQKVVKERADIDRHNINSKGAIPPDSLKDNSINAELGLASSEEAILDNLSDKAEKEIISGGSSEKNLIGHCASFLSKLCRNFSLMQKYPELQASGMLALCRFMIIDANFCDANLQLLFTVVESSASEIVRSNCTIALGDLAVRFPNLLEPWTENMYARLRDPSLSVRKNAVLVLSHLILNDMMKVKGYINEMAIRVEDEDERISSLAKLFFHELSKKGNNPIYNLLPDILGKLSKQNLIRESFCNVMQFLIGSIKKDKQMESLVEKLCNRFSGVTGMHSFNSLKFLHITILLS
;
A
#
# COMPACT_ATOMS: atom_id res chain seq x y z
N MET A 1 64.77 -33.75 29.26
CA MET A 1 63.75 -32.72 28.98
C MET A 1 63.45 -32.77 27.49
N ALA A 2 62.19 -32.82 27.10
CA ALA A 2 61.78 -32.70 25.70
C ALA A 2 62.13 -31.29 25.16
N PRO A 3 62.43 -31.14 23.87
CA PRO A 3 62.69 -29.83 23.28
C PRO A 3 61.49 -28.91 23.46
N HIS A 4 61.73 -27.60 23.66
CA HIS A 4 60.63 -26.66 23.88
C HIS A 4 59.85 -26.41 22.59
N PHE A 5 58.52 -26.44 22.70
CA PHE A 5 57.64 -26.05 21.61
C PHE A 5 57.43 -24.53 21.61
N PHE A 6 58.00 -23.88 20.59
CA PHE A 6 57.76 -22.47 20.30
C PHE A 6 56.57 -22.35 19.37
N PHE A 7 55.59 -21.52 19.74
CA PHE A 7 54.33 -21.42 19.02
C PHE A 7 54.55 -20.80 17.63
N PRO A 8 54.39 -21.55 16.52
CA PRO A 8 54.74 -21.06 15.19
C PRO A 8 53.60 -20.26 14.57
N GLN A 9 53.93 -19.36 13.63
CA GLN A 9 52.91 -18.55 12.94
C GLN A 9 52.12 -19.34 11.88
N THR A 10 52.72 -20.36 11.29
CA THR A 10 52.10 -21.23 10.26
C THR A 10 52.51 -22.67 10.46
N LEU A 11 51.72 -23.62 9.95
CA LEU A 11 52.04 -25.05 10.01
C LEU A 11 53.42 -25.37 9.39
N ARG A 12 53.77 -24.74 8.26
CA ARG A 12 55.03 -25.00 7.54
C ARG A 12 56.27 -24.48 8.27
N ALA A 13 56.12 -23.51 9.18
CA ALA A 13 57.26 -23.02 9.97
C ALA A 13 57.81 -24.10 10.93
N LEU A 14 57.10 -25.21 11.10
CA LEU A 14 57.61 -26.39 11.80
C LEU A 14 58.60 -27.22 10.97
N GLU A 15 58.78 -26.97 9.68
CA GLU A 15 59.75 -27.70 8.83
C GLU A 15 61.15 -27.05 8.85
N GLU A 16 61.27 -25.85 9.39
CA GLU A 16 62.52 -25.10 9.45
C GLU A 16 63.33 -25.51 10.70
N GLU A 17 64.56 -25.98 10.48
CA GLU A 17 65.50 -26.25 11.55
C GLU A 17 66.06 -24.94 12.12
N HIS A 18 66.08 -24.84 13.45
CA HIS A 18 66.53 -23.64 14.15
C HIS A 18 67.59 -24.00 15.20
N GLU A 19 68.61 -23.15 15.33
CA GLU A 19 69.77 -23.39 16.20
C GLU A 19 69.44 -23.43 17.71
N ASP A 20 68.25 -22.97 18.10
CA ASP A 20 67.82 -22.83 19.51
C ASP A 20 67.31 -24.14 20.16
N GLY A 21 67.38 -25.29 19.48
CA GLY A 21 66.94 -26.58 20.03
C GLY A 21 65.42 -26.69 20.26
N ARG A 22 64.61 -25.96 19.47
CA ARG A 22 63.14 -26.00 19.51
C ARG A 22 62.60 -27.26 18.81
N LEU A 23 61.40 -27.70 19.19
CA LEU A 23 60.73 -28.83 18.54
C LEU A 23 60.29 -28.44 17.11
N TYR A 24 60.73 -29.20 16.10
CA TYR A 24 60.41 -29.04 14.67
C TYR A 24 60.17 -30.41 14.04
N ALA A 25 59.52 -30.47 12.87
CA ALA A 25 59.21 -31.71 12.17
C ALA A 25 60.46 -32.26 11.46
N GLN A 26 60.96 -33.42 11.88
CA GLN A 26 62.19 -34.02 11.35
C GLN A 26 61.90 -35.05 10.24
N ASN A 27 60.96 -35.96 10.49
CA ASN A 27 60.63 -37.07 9.59
C ASN A 27 59.19 -36.98 9.07
N SER A 28 58.89 -35.96 8.25
CA SER A 28 57.53 -35.81 7.70
C SER A 28 57.24 -36.86 6.61
N VAL A 29 56.15 -37.61 6.77
CA VAL A 29 55.65 -38.60 5.81
C VAL A 29 54.66 -37.95 4.85
N ASP A 30 54.84 -38.16 3.54
CA ASP A 30 53.86 -37.70 2.54
C ASP A 30 52.64 -38.64 2.52
N THR A 31 51.61 -38.25 3.26
CA THR A 31 50.35 -38.99 3.39
C THR A 31 49.59 -39.18 2.08
N ALA A 32 49.84 -38.35 1.05
CA ALA A 32 49.22 -38.51 -0.27
C ALA A 32 49.84 -39.65 -1.09
N SER A 33 51.06 -40.08 -0.74
CA SER A 33 51.78 -41.16 -1.41
C SER A 33 51.43 -42.56 -0.89
N LEU A 34 50.73 -42.67 0.23
CA LEU A 34 50.37 -43.92 0.89
C LEU A 34 49.13 -44.57 0.27
N HIS A 35 49.09 -45.91 0.23
CA HIS A 35 47.86 -46.63 -0.17
C HIS A 35 46.77 -46.42 0.90
N PRO A 36 45.46 -46.35 0.55
CA PRO A 36 44.39 -46.09 1.53
C PRO A 36 44.40 -47.00 2.77
N SER A 37 44.79 -48.27 2.61
CA SER A 37 44.90 -49.25 3.69
C SER A 37 46.06 -48.95 4.65
N GLU A 38 47.21 -48.56 4.10
CA GLU A 38 48.41 -48.18 4.87
C GLU A 38 48.17 -46.85 5.60
N LEU A 39 47.46 -45.92 4.97
CA LEU A 39 47.05 -44.66 5.58
C LEU A 39 46.07 -44.88 6.75
N GLU A 40 45.12 -45.81 6.62
CA GLU A 40 44.20 -46.15 7.72
C GLU A 40 44.94 -46.81 8.90
N GLU A 41 45.90 -47.69 8.62
CA GLU A 41 46.76 -48.30 9.64
C GLU A 41 47.67 -47.26 10.32
N PHE A 42 48.24 -46.33 9.53
CA PHE A 42 49.05 -45.23 10.05
C PHE A 42 48.25 -44.32 11.00
N VAL A 43 47.02 -43.94 10.63
CA VAL A 43 46.12 -43.15 11.48
C VAL A 43 45.69 -43.91 12.73
N LYS A 44 45.41 -45.22 12.61
CA LYS A 44 45.09 -46.08 13.77
C LYS A 44 46.27 -46.20 14.73
N GLY A 45 47.49 -46.36 14.21
CA GLY A 45 48.72 -46.39 15.00
C GLY A 45 48.94 -45.09 15.78
N VAL A 46 48.79 -43.94 15.12
CA VAL A 46 48.87 -42.63 15.78
C VAL A 46 47.77 -42.45 16.83
N SER A 47 46.53 -42.83 16.50
CA SER A 47 45.40 -42.73 17.44
C SER A 47 45.59 -43.64 18.66
N PHE A 48 46.12 -44.85 18.44
CA PHE A 48 46.47 -45.80 19.51
C PHE A 48 47.55 -45.23 20.42
N ASP A 49 48.67 -44.77 19.85
CA ASP A 49 49.77 -44.17 20.62
C ASP A 49 49.31 -42.95 21.44
N LEU A 50 48.45 -42.10 20.87
CA LEU A 50 47.85 -40.97 21.59
C LEU A 50 46.92 -41.40 22.73
N SER A 51 46.29 -42.58 22.63
CA SER A 51 45.35 -43.08 23.65
C SER A 51 45.99 -43.93 24.76
N ASP A 52 47.07 -44.65 24.43
CA ASP A 52 47.72 -45.63 25.33
C ASP A 52 48.83 -44.99 26.18
N LYS A 53 49.51 -43.97 25.65
CA LYS A 53 50.61 -43.28 26.33
C LYS A 53 50.13 -42.12 27.22
N GLU A 54 51.03 -41.59 28.05
CA GLU A 54 50.73 -40.42 28.89
C GLU A 54 50.36 -39.19 28.04
N LEU A 55 49.59 -38.25 28.61
CA LEU A 55 49.07 -37.07 27.91
C LEU A 55 50.14 -36.21 27.21
N PHE A 56 51.38 -36.27 27.70
CA PHE A 56 52.53 -35.51 27.17
C PHE A 56 53.26 -36.21 26.01
N CYS A 57 52.82 -37.41 25.59
CA CYS A 57 53.46 -38.17 24.51
C CYS A 57 53.51 -37.42 23.17
N ILE A 58 52.70 -36.38 22.98
CA ILE A 58 52.73 -35.51 21.81
C ILE A 58 54.06 -34.73 21.67
N GLU A 59 54.85 -34.63 22.74
CA GLU A 59 56.20 -34.06 22.73
C GLU A 59 57.27 -35.02 22.21
N ASP A 60 56.97 -36.32 22.16
CA ASP A 60 57.90 -37.31 21.62
C ASP A 60 58.05 -37.08 20.11
N GLN A 61 59.29 -36.89 19.64
CA GLN A 61 59.59 -36.53 18.25
C GLN A 61 58.89 -37.43 17.22
N ASP A 62 58.86 -38.74 17.47
CA ASP A 62 58.22 -39.72 16.58
C ASP A 62 56.68 -39.56 16.53
N ILE A 63 56.02 -39.24 17.66
CA ILE A 63 54.57 -39.00 17.68
C ILE A 63 54.26 -37.63 17.07
N PHE A 64 55.07 -36.62 17.40
CA PHE A 64 54.96 -35.27 16.85
C PHE A 64 55.06 -35.26 15.32
N ASP A 65 56.07 -35.92 14.75
CA ASP A 65 56.29 -36.01 13.30
C ASP A 65 55.13 -36.72 12.58
N ARG A 66 54.62 -37.80 13.17
CA ARG A 66 53.48 -38.55 12.61
C ARG A 66 52.18 -37.75 12.67
N VAL A 67 51.91 -37.06 13.78
CA VAL A 67 50.74 -36.17 13.91
C VAL A 67 50.85 -34.98 12.95
N TYR A 68 52.02 -34.35 12.86
CA TYR A 68 52.29 -33.27 11.89
C TYR A 68 52.01 -33.71 10.46
N SER A 69 52.52 -34.89 10.06
CA SER A 69 52.34 -35.46 8.73
C SER A 69 50.86 -35.66 8.37
N LEU A 70 50.07 -36.15 9.32
CA LEU A 70 48.62 -36.32 9.16
C LEU A 70 47.87 -34.99 9.04
N ILE A 71 48.27 -33.96 9.78
CA ILE A 71 47.64 -32.64 9.73
C ILE A 71 48.00 -31.90 8.44
N ARG A 72 49.26 -32.03 7.97
CA ARG A 72 49.71 -31.48 6.68
C ARG A 72 48.89 -32.02 5.51
N GLY A 73 48.54 -33.30 5.54
CA GLY A 73 47.69 -33.96 4.54
C GLY A 73 46.21 -34.04 4.88
N TYR A 74 45.73 -33.32 5.90
CA TYR A 74 44.41 -33.55 6.50
C TYR A 74 43.25 -33.52 5.49
N SER A 75 43.27 -32.57 4.55
CA SER A 75 42.22 -32.40 3.54
C SER A 75 42.03 -33.64 2.65
N SER A 76 43.09 -34.41 2.45
CA SER A 76 43.12 -35.63 1.62
C SER A 76 42.73 -36.92 2.37
N LEU A 77 42.59 -36.86 3.70
CA LEU A 77 42.29 -38.04 4.52
C LEU A 77 40.85 -38.55 4.31
N PRO A 78 40.63 -39.88 4.35
CA PRO A 78 39.28 -40.46 4.39
C PRO A 78 38.47 -40.00 5.63
N PRO A 79 37.13 -39.92 5.56
CA PRO A 79 36.30 -39.41 6.65
C PRO A 79 36.45 -40.16 7.99
N SER A 80 36.68 -41.48 7.96
CA SER A 80 36.96 -42.29 9.16
C SER A 80 38.29 -41.93 9.81
N CYS A 81 39.33 -41.71 8.99
CA CYS A 81 40.65 -41.27 9.44
C CYS A 81 40.61 -39.86 10.04
N LYS A 82 39.87 -38.93 9.40
CA LYS A 82 39.63 -37.59 9.94
C LYS A 82 39.00 -37.64 11.33
N PHE A 83 37.97 -38.48 11.51
CA PHE A 83 37.30 -38.64 12.79
C PHE A 83 38.23 -39.17 13.89
N ASN A 84 38.95 -40.26 13.62
CA ASN A 84 39.82 -40.87 14.62
C ASN A 84 40.94 -39.91 15.08
N LEU A 85 41.57 -39.20 14.14
CA LEU A 85 42.61 -38.23 14.47
C LEU A 85 42.07 -37.06 15.30
N VAL A 86 40.96 -36.46 14.86
CA VAL A 86 40.33 -35.34 15.59
C VAL A 86 39.91 -35.75 16.99
N GLU A 87 39.25 -36.90 17.12
CA GLU A 87 38.74 -37.36 18.42
C GLU A 87 39.89 -37.72 19.38
N SER A 88 40.99 -38.29 18.88
CA SER A 88 42.18 -38.59 19.70
C SER A 88 42.84 -37.32 20.23
N LEU A 89 43.11 -36.34 19.36
CA LEU A 89 43.71 -35.05 19.77
C LEU A 89 42.77 -34.27 20.71
N ARG A 90 41.47 -34.23 20.38
CA ARG A 90 40.45 -33.52 21.17
C ARG A 90 40.25 -34.16 22.54
N SER A 91 40.18 -35.48 22.64
CA SER A 91 40.00 -36.18 23.91
C SER A 91 41.20 -35.97 24.83
N ASN A 92 42.42 -36.11 24.32
CA ASN A 92 43.64 -35.82 25.09
C ASN A 92 43.67 -34.39 25.59
N PHE A 93 43.36 -33.42 24.74
CA PHE A 93 43.31 -32.02 25.16
C PHE A 93 42.21 -31.77 26.20
N SER A 94 41.04 -32.40 26.07
CA SER A 94 39.96 -32.31 27.06
C SER A 94 40.31 -32.92 28.42
N VAL A 95 41.18 -33.93 28.46
CA VAL A 95 41.69 -34.51 29.72
C VAL A 95 42.85 -33.67 30.28
N LEU A 96 43.62 -33.01 29.42
CA LEU A 96 44.72 -32.13 29.82
C LEU A 96 44.20 -30.91 30.60
N LEU A 97 43.10 -30.27 30.17
CA LEU A 97 42.62 -29.02 30.77
C LEU A 97 42.34 -29.10 32.29
N PRO A 98 41.56 -30.08 32.82
CA PRO A 98 41.31 -30.18 34.27
C PRO A 98 42.56 -30.53 35.08
N ASN A 99 43.57 -31.14 34.44
CA ASN A 99 44.83 -31.48 35.10
C ASN A 99 45.69 -30.25 35.39
N VAL A 100 45.45 -29.10 34.75
CA VAL A 100 46.14 -27.83 35.07
C VAL A 100 45.87 -27.41 36.51
N ASP A 101 44.63 -27.51 36.98
CA ASP A 101 44.28 -27.13 38.35
C ASP A 101 44.92 -28.07 39.38
N SER A 102 45.19 -29.33 39.01
CA SER A 102 45.88 -30.28 39.89
C SER A 102 47.33 -29.89 40.19
N LEU A 103 47.95 -29.04 39.35
CA LEU A 103 49.31 -28.53 39.56
C LEU A 103 49.41 -27.70 40.85
N THR A 104 48.34 -26.99 41.25
CA THR A 104 48.32 -26.23 42.53
C THR A 104 48.43 -27.10 43.78
N ARG A 105 47.97 -28.36 43.72
CA ARG A 105 48.00 -29.28 44.87
C ARG A 105 49.38 -29.89 45.09
N VAL A 106 50.19 -29.97 44.03
CA VAL A 106 51.54 -30.55 44.08
C VAL A 106 52.59 -29.51 44.48
N SER A 107 52.35 -28.22 44.21
CA SER A 107 53.26 -27.12 44.60
C SER A 107 53.37 -26.88 46.13
N GLN A 108 52.59 -27.55 46.98
CA GLN A 108 52.59 -27.35 48.43
C GLN A 108 53.54 -28.28 49.21
N SER A 109 54.16 -29.28 48.56
CA SER A 109 55.16 -30.17 49.16
C SER A 109 56.58 -29.73 48.81
N GLN A 110 57.38 -29.36 49.82
CA GLN A 110 58.71 -28.74 49.67
C GLN A 110 59.83 -29.67 49.15
N ASP A 111 59.59 -30.98 48.98
CA ASP A 111 60.64 -31.96 48.61
C ASP A 111 60.77 -32.25 47.09
N ASP A 112 59.92 -31.67 46.22
CA ASP A 112 59.82 -32.05 44.79
C ASP A 112 59.88 -30.86 43.78
N GLU A 113 60.56 -29.75 44.10
CA GLU A 113 60.57 -28.55 43.22
C GLU A 113 61.03 -28.83 41.77
N HIS A 114 62.10 -29.62 41.56
CA HIS A 114 62.62 -29.91 40.21
C HIS A 114 61.67 -30.77 39.36
N LEU A 115 61.01 -31.78 39.94
CA LEU A 115 60.06 -32.64 39.23
C LEU A 115 58.77 -31.89 38.87
N VAL A 116 58.36 -30.95 39.70
CA VAL A 116 57.20 -30.09 39.44
C VAL A 116 57.47 -29.13 38.28
N VAL A 117 58.66 -28.52 38.22
CA VAL A 117 59.04 -27.63 37.10
C VAL A 117 59.06 -28.38 35.77
N ASP A 118 59.63 -29.58 35.72
CA ASP A 118 59.67 -30.40 34.51
C ASP A 118 58.26 -30.82 34.06
N ARG A 119 57.39 -31.18 35.01
CA ARG A 119 56.00 -31.55 34.73
C ARG A 119 55.18 -30.37 34.20
N VAL A 120 55.38 -29.17 34.75
CA VAL A 120 54.73 -27.93 34.25
C VAL A 120 55.24 -27.60 32.85
N ALA A 121 56.54 -27.78 32.58
CA ALA A 121 57.13 -27.53 31.27
C ALA A 121 56.55 -28.45 30.17
N SER A 122 56.40 -29.74 30.44
CA SER A 122 55.72 -30.67 29.52
C SER A 122 54.23 -30.37 29.41
N HIS A 123 53.53 -30.11 30.51
CA HIS A 123 52.13 -29.72 30.43
C HIS A 123 51.90 -28.49 29.52
N ARG A 124 52.82 -27.52 29.57
CA ARG A 124 52.82 -26.31 28.73
C ARG A 124 53.11 -26.63 27.27
N ASN A 125 54.10 -27.49 27.00
CA ASN A 125 54.43 -27.94 25.64
C ASN A 125 53.24 -28.67 25.02
N ALA A 126 52.71 -29.71 25.67
CA ALA A 126 51.55 -30.45 25.22
C ALA A 126 50.32 -29.54 24.97
N PHE A 127 50.03 -28.61 25.89
CA PHE A 127 48.95 -27.63 25.73
C PHE A 127 49.09 -26.82 24.43
N LYS A 128 50.29 -26.28 24.17
CA LYS A 128 50.56 -25.50 22.95
C LYS A 128 50.40 -26.36 21.70
N ILE A 129 50.95 -27.58 21.70
CA ILE A 129 50.93 -28.48 20.54
C ILE A 129 49.50 -28.90 20.19
N TYR A 130 48.71 -29.37 21.18
CA TYR A 130 47.32 -29.77 20.94
C TYR A 130 46.47 -28.60 20.42
N THR A 131 46.61 -27.42 21.02
CA THR A 131 45.84 -26.25 20.59
C THR A 131 46.22 -25.82 19.17
N PHE A 132 47.52 -25.79 18.86
CA PHE A 132 48.02 -25.46 17.52
C PHE A 132 47.48 -26.42 16.46
N PHE A 133 47.60 -27.73 16.70
CA PHE A 133 47.15 -28.75 15.76
C PHE A 133 45.64 -28.78 15.55
N LEU A 134 44.85 -28.65 16.62
CA LEU A 134 43.38 -28.61 16.51
C LEU A 134 42.89 -27.40 15.70
N ILE A 135 43.51 -26.22 15.85
CA ILE A 135 43.13 -25.03 15.06
C ILE A 135 43.56 -25.18 13.61
N ASN A 136 44.74 -25.71 13.32
CA ASN A 136 45.17 -25.97 11.94
C ASN A 136 44.26 -26.98 11.23
N ILE A 137 43.73 -27.97 11.94
CA ILE A 137 42.71 -28.89 11.40
C ILE A 137 41.45 -28.12 10.99
N VAL A 138 40.96 -27.20 11.86
CA VAL A 138 39.78 -26.38 11.53
C VAL A 138 40.05 -25.51 10.29
N LEU A 139 41.19 -24.84 10.22
CA LEU A 139 41.55 -24.00 9.07
C LEU A 139 41.68 -24.81 7.76
N ALA A 140 42.30 -25.99 7.83
CA ALA A 140 42.47 -26.86 6.68
C ALA A 140 41.12 -27.32 6.10
N GLU A 141 40.19 -27.75 6.95
CA GLU A 141 38.89 -28.24 6.48
C GLU A 141 37.97 -27.11 6.01
N GLU A 142 37.97 -25.95 6.68
CA GLU A 142 37.19 -24.79 6.25
C GLU A 142 37.68 -24.26 4.87
N SER A 143 38.99 -24.23 4.64
CA SER A 143 39.55 -23.86 3.33
C SER A 143 39.14 -24.82 2.21
N ASN A 144 39.06 -26.12 2.52
CA ASN A 144 38.63 -27.17 1.59
C ASN A 144 37.14 -27.03 1.22
N ILE A 145 36.28 -26.74 2.20
CA ILE A 145 34.84 -26.53 1.98
C ILE A 145 34.59 -25.31 1.09
N VAL A 146 35.29 -24.19 1.32
CA VAL A 146 35.19 -22.99 0.48
C VAL A 146 35.62 -23.28 -0.97
N SER A 147 36.67 -24.09 -1.16
CA SER A 147 37.15 -24.46 -2.50
C SER A 147 36.17 -25.36 -3.28
N ASN A 148 35.50 -26.30 -2.60
CA ASN A 148 34.56 -27.23 -3.23
C ASN A 148 33.20 -26.59 -3.58
N ASN A 149 32.75 -25.59 -2.80
CA ASN A 149 31.50 -24.88 -3.07
C ASN A 149 31.51 -24.03 -4.36
N ASN A 150 32.70 -23.67 -4.87
CA ASN A 150 32.82 -22.98 -6.16
C ASN A 150 32.67 -23.91 -7.37
N THR A 151 32.62 -25.23 -7.17
CA THR A 151 32.45 -26.23 -8.23
C THR A 151 31.13 -26.99 -8.08
N LYS A 152 30.15 -26.59 -8.90
CA LYS A 152 28.92 -27.30 -9.33
C LYS A 152 27.64 -27.14 -8.50
N VAL A 153 26.73 -26.36 -9.12
CA VAL A 153 25.30 -26.67 -9.25
C VAL A 153 25.14 -28.01 -9.98
N THR A 154 24.67 -29.04 -9.30
CA THR A 154 23.73 -30.04 -9.86
C THR A 154 23.13 -30.86 -8.73
N ALA A 155 21.82 -30.77 -8.58
CA ALA A 155 21.04 -31.40 -7.53
C ALA A 155 21.01 -32.93 -7.69
N VAL A 156 21.30 -33.66 -6.60
CA VAL A 156 21.00 -35.10 -6.49
C VAL A 156 20.17 -35.37 -5.24
N SER A 157 18.92 -35.75 -5.52
CA SER A 157 18.05 -36.70 -4.81
C SER A 157 18.48 -37.21 -3.43
N ARG A 158 17.62 -36.94 -2.44
CA ARG A 158 17.62 -37.55 -1.09
C ARG A 158 17.66 -39.07 -1.15
N ASN A 159 18.69 -39.67 -0.54
CA ASN A 159 18.69 -41.08 -0.12
C ASN A 159 19.04 -41.19 1.37
N LYS A 160 18.44 -42.20 2.01
CA LYS A 160 18.45 -42.54 3.45
C LYS A 160 19.83 -42.43 4.12
N ARG A 161 19.89 -41.75 5.27
CA ARG A 161 21.06 -41.59 6.15
C ARG A 161 21.57 -42.95 6.65
N LEU A 162 22.81 -43.29 6.31
CA LEU A 162 23.64 -44.30 6.98
C LEU A 162 24.24 -43.66 8.25
N VAL A 163 24.27 -44.39 9.38
CA VAL A 163 24.60 -43.88 10.73
C VAL A 163 26.07 -43.46 10.94
N ASN A 164 26.94 -43.53 9.92
CA ASN A 164 28.36 -43.15 10.01
C ASN A 164 28.81 -42.16 8.91
N SER A 165 27.96 -41.23 8.49
CA SER A 165 28.40 -40.11 7.65
C SER A 165 29.11 -39.06 8.51
N TRP A 166 30.42 -38.88 8.30
CA TRP A 166 31.20 -37.78 8.87
C TRP A 166 30.47 -36.44 8.67
N SER A 167 30.06 -35.82 9.78
CA SER A 167 29.52 -34.47 9.82
C SER A 167 30.58 -33.56 10.42
N TRP A 168 31.15 -32.67 9.61
CA TRP A 168 32.19 -31.73 10.06
C TRP A 168 31.65 -30.70 11.07
N GLU A 169 30.42 -30.20 10.88
CA GLU A 169 29.87 -29.08 11.66
C GLU A 169 29.89 -29.35 13.19
N PRO A 170 29.39 -30.49 13.71
CA PRO A 170 29.47 -30.78 15.14
C PRO A 170 30.90 -30.95 15.67
N GLN A 171 31.82 -31.44 14.85
CA GLN A 171 33.22 -31.62 15.24
C GLN A 171 33.94 -30.29 15.35
N ARG A 172 33.73 -29.39 14.39
CA ARG A 172 34.19 -28.00 14.45
C ARG A 172 33.75 -27.33 15.74
N SER A 173 32.46 -27.38 16.06
CA SER A 173 31.92 -26.76 17.27
C SER A 173 32.53 -27.34 18.54
N ARG A 174 32.74 -28.67 18.61
CA ARG A 174 33.43 -29.31 19.75
C ARG A 174 34.87 -28.84 19.90
N ILE A 175 35.62 -28.72 18.80
CA ILE A 175 37.01 -28.22 18.83
C ILE A 175 37.04 -26.77 19.32
N LEU A 176 36.23 -25.89 18.73
CA LEU A 176 36.21 -24.47 19.09
C LEU A 176 35.77 -24.26 20.55
N ASN A 177 34.77 -25.01 21.02
CA ASN A 177 34.35 -24.96 22.42
C ASN A 177 35.46 -25.41 23.38
N LEU A 178 36.25 -26.41 22.99
CA LEU A 178 37.37 -26.87 23.78
C LEU A 178 38.52 -25.84 23.83
N VAL A 179 38.83 -25.20 22.71
CA VAL A 179 39.79 -24.08 22.66
C VAL A 179 39.29 -22.90 23.51
N ALA A 180 38.01 -22.56 23.44
CA ALA A 180 37.43 -21.53 24.29
C ALA A 180 37.58 -21.86 25.79
N ASN A 181 37.29 -23.10 26.19
CA ASN A 181 37.47 -23.57 27.56
C ASN A 181 38.94 -23.53 28.00
N SER A 182 39.88 -23.78 27.08
CA SER A 182 41.32 -23.72 27.36
C SER A 182 41.83 -22.31 27.72
N LEU A 183 41.12 -21.26 27.31
CA LEU A 183 41.40 -19.87 27.69
C LEU A 183 40.74 -19.48 29.01
N GLU A 184 39.80 -20.29 29.51
CA GLU A 184 39.07 -20.02 30.74
C GLU A 184 39.78 -20.56 31.97
N ILE A 185 40.54 -21.65 31.83
CA ILE A 185 41.37 -22.21 32.90
C ILE A 185 42.44 -21.23 33.41
N ASN A 186 43.00 -21.49 34.58
CA ASN A 186 44.02 -20.65 35.17
C ASN A 186 45.40 -20.85 34.51
N LEU A 187 45.60 -20.21 33.36
CA LEU A 187 46.85 -20.29 32.59
C LEU A 187 48.08 -19.73 33.33
N VAL A 188 47.90 -18.97 34.41
CA VAL A 188 49.02 -18.49 35.24
C VAL A 188 49.81 -19.65 35.83
N LEU A 189 49.11 -20.76 36.16
CA LEU A 189 49.75 -21.98 36.67
C LEU A 189 50.66 -22.66 35.64
N LEU A 190 50.41 -22.41 34.35
CA LEU A 190 51.10 -23.07 33.26
C LEU A 190 52.22 -22.20 32.67
N PHE A 191 51.99 -20.89 32.58
CA PHE A 191 52.92 -19.94 31.98
C PHE A 191 53.74 -19.16 33.02
N GLY A 192 53.37 -19.20 34.30
CA GLY A 192 54.06 -18.52 35.40
C GLY A 192 53.82 -17.00 35.45
N SER A 193 53.30 -16.40 34.38
CA SER A 193 52.89 -15.00 34.27
C SER A 193 51.37 -14.88 34.13
N SER A 194 50.85 -13.70 34.47
CA SER A 194 49.45 -13.31 34.24
C SER A 194 49.05 -13.44 32.77
N ASP A 195 50.00 -13.12 31.88
CA ASP A 195 49.83 -13.18 30.43
C ASP A 195 50.50 -14.46 29.86
N PRO A 196 49.78 -15.26 29.05
CA PRO A 196 50.37 -16.39 28.35
C PRO A 196 51.25 -15.90 27.18
N ASP A 197 51.96 -16.84 26.55
CA ASP A 197 52.86 -16.61 25.41
C ASP A 197 52.20 -15.70 24.33
N GLU A 198 52.85 -14.59 23.98
CA GLU A 198 52.34 -13.62 23.01
C GLU A 198 52.10 -14.25 21.64
N ASN A 199 52.96 -15.19 21.22
CA ASN A 199 52.81 -15.89 19.94
C ASN A 199 51.58 -16.79 19.94
N TYR A 200 51.25 -17.39 21.09
CA TYR A 200 50.04 -18.19 21.26
C TYR A 200 48.79 -17.31 21.13
N LEU A 201 48.70 -16.23 21.90
CA LEU A 201 47.53 -15.33 21.84
C LEU A 201 47.36 -14.70 20.47
N SER A 202 48.44 -14.22 19.87
CA SER A 202 48.43 -13.64 18.52
C SER A 202 47.91 -14.64 17.48
N PHE A 203 48.34 -15.91 17.54
CA PHE A 203 47.83 -16.96 16.67
C PHE A 203 46.34 -17.25 16.90
N ILE A 204 45.90 -17.38 18.15
CA ILE A 204 44.50 -17.65 18.48
C ILE A 204 43.60 -16.52 17.96
N VAL A 205 43.95 -15.28 18.26
CA VAL A 205 43.18 -14.09 17.88
C VAL A 205 43.12 -13.95 16.35
N LYS A 206 44.25 -14.05 15.66
CA LYS A 206 44.31 -13.95 14.19
C LYS A 206 43.43 -14.99 13.51
N ASN A 207 43.51 -16.25 13.93
CA ASN A 207 42.72 -17.32 13.32
C ASN A 207 41.24 -17.23 13.69
N THR A 208 40.92 -16.80 14.91
CA THR A 208 39.53 -16.55 15.33
C THR A 208 38.87 -15.49 14.46
N PHE A 209 39.52 -14.34 14.24
CA PHE A 209 38.99 -13.30 13.36
C PHE A 209 38.95 -13.72 11.88
N SER A 210 39.89 -14.54 11.41
CA SER A 210 39.82 -15.14 10.07
C SER A 210 38.60 -16.07 9.92
N MET A 211 38.22 -16.81 10.95
CA MET A 211 37.00 -17.65 10.93
C MET A 211 35.72 -16.82 10.86
N PHE A 212 35.70 -15.60 11.40
CA PHE A 212 34.59 -14.66 11.23
C PHE A 212 34.43 -14.14 9.80
N GLU A 213 35.43 -14.32 8.92
CA GLU A 213 35.29 -13.98 7.50
C GLU A 213 34.40 -14.98 6.73
N ASN A 214 34.08 -16.14 7.31
CA ASN A 214 33.28 -17.18 6.68
C ASN A 214 31.80 -17.13 7.14
N ALA A 215 30.91 -16.64 6.29
CA ALA A 215 29.47 -16.54 6.58
C ALA A 215 28.78 -17.89 6.84
N ILE A 216 29.29 -19.01 6.31
CA ILE A 216 28.70 -20.35 6.52
C ILE A 216 28.98 -20.83 7.95
N LEU A 217 30.19 -20.57 8.44
CA LEU A 217 30.60 -20.94 9.80
C LEU A 217 29.74 -20.22 10.85
N LEU A 218 29.44 -18.94 10.63
CA LEU A 218 28.67 -18.12 11.58
C LEU A 218 27.18 -18.49 11.72
N LYS A 219 26.66 -19.33 10.82
CA LYS A 219 25.29 -19.89 10.94
C LYS A 219 25.19 -20.95 12.04
N ASP A 220 26.30 -21.60 12.38
CA ASP A 220 26.39 -22.59 13.44
C ASP A 220 26.48 -21.88 14.79
N LEU A 221 25.40 -21.97 15.58
CA LEU A 221 25.26 -21.24 16.84
C LEU A 221 26.33 -21.65 17.87
N ASP A 222 26.71 -22.93 17.92
CA ASP A 222 27.68 -23.44 18.89
C ASP A 222 29.11 -23.03 18.52
N ALA A 223 29.45 -23.06 17.22
CA ALA A 223 30.73 -22.55 16.73
C ALA A 223 30.84 -21.04 16.95
N LYS A 224 29.78 -20.30 16.64
CA LYS A 224 29.71 -18.85 16.86
C LYS A 224 29.91 -18.50 18.33
N ASP A 225 29.19 -19.14 19.24
CA ASP A 225 29.31 -18.89 20.68
C ASP A 225 30.75 -19.15 21.16
N ALA A 226 31.36 -20.26 20.73
CA ALA A 226 32.76 -20.56 21.04
C ALA A 226 33.73 -19.47 20.55
N LEU A 227 33.57 -18.98 19.31
CA LEU A 227 34.39 -17.88 18.79
C LEU A 227 34.19 -16.58 19.59
N CYS A 228 32.94 -16.24 19.94
CA CYS A 228 32.64 -15.09 20.80
C CYS A 228 33.33 -15.23 22.17
N ARG A 229 33.33 -16.43 22.76
CA ARG A 229 34.02 -16.71 24.04
C ARG A 229 35.53 -16.53 23.92
N ILE A 230 36.14 -16.98 22.83
CA ILE A 230 37.58 -16.79 22.56
C ILE A 230 37.93 -15.30 22.46
N VAL A 231 37.19 -14.53 21.65
CA VAL A 231 37.40 -13.07 21.53
C VAL A 231 37.28 -12.39 22.89
N GLY A 232 36.25 -12.75 23.67
CA GLY A 232 36.05 -12.18 25.00
C GLY A 232 37.15 -12.48 25.99
N ALA A 233 37.61 -13.74 26.05
CA ALA A 233 38.71 -14.14 26.92
C ALA A 233 40.01 -13.40 26.56
N CYS A 234 40.38 -13.36 25.27
CA CYS A 234 41.58 -12.67 24.81
C CYS A 234 41.54 -11.15 25.10
N ALA A 235 40.40 -10.51 24.84
CA ALA A 235 40.26 -9.07 25.03
C ALA A 235 40.29 -8.64 26.52
N THR A 236 39.63 -9.39 27.40
CA THR A 236 39.42 -8.99 28.81
C THR A 236 40.43 -9.61 29.77
N LYS A 237 40.69 -10.91 29.68
CA LYS A 237 41.54 -11.65 30.64
C LYS A 237 43.04 -11.51 30.35
N TYR A 238 43.41 -11.30 29.08
CA TYR A 238 44.80 -11.34 28.61
C TYR A 238 45.26 -10.05 27.91
N HIS A 239 44.62 -8.92 28.22
CA HIS A 239 45.03 -7.57 27.79
C HIS A 239 45.17 -7.33 26.27
N TYR A 240 44.59 -8.17 25.41
CA TYR A 240 44.61 -8.04 23.94
C TYR A 240 43.47 -7.14 23.39
N MET A 241 43.07 -6.15 24.18
CA MET A 241 41.90 -5.31 23.87
C MET A 241 42.11 -4.46 22.62
N ALA A 242 43.26 -3.80 22.45
CA ALA A 242 43.51 -2.89 21.34
C ALA A 242 43.49 -3.60 19.97
N GLN A 243 44.13 -4.76 19.89
CA GLN A 243 44.20 -5.61 18.70
C GLN A 243 42.83 -6.20 18.37
N SER A 244 42.06 -6.58 19.41
CA SER A 244 40.69 -7.07 19.24
C SER A 244 39.77 -5.96 18.73
N CYS A 245 39.86 -4.74 19.27
CA CYS A 245 39.11 -3.58 18.78
C CYS A 245 39.41 -3.28 17.31
N ALA A 246 40.70 -3.23 16.93
CA ALA A 246 41.11 -2.98 15.55
C ALA A 246 40.60 -4.06 14.58
N SER A 247 40.65 -5.33 14.98
CA SER A 247 40.17 -6.46 14.16
C SER A 247 38.64 -6.47 14.02
N ILE A 248 37.91 -6.19 15.10
CA ILE A 248 36.45 -6.04 15.08
C ILE A 248 36.06 -4.89 14.14
N MET A 249 36.70 -3.73 14.27
CA MET A 249 36.44 -2.57 13.41
C MET A 249 36.73 -2.88 11.94
N HIS A 250 37.85 -3.54 11.64
CA HIS A 250 38.18 -3.94 10.27
C HIS A 250 37.13 -4.88 9.66
N LEU A 251 36.68 -5.90 10.42
CA LEU A 251 35.65 -6.83 9.93
C LEU A 251 34.31 -6.16 9.70
N ILE A 252 33.88 -5.25 10.58
CA ILE A 252 32.62 -4.50 10.43
C ILE A 252 32.66 -3.62 9.17
N HIS A 253 33.77 -2.95 8.88
CA HIS A 253 33.89 -2.16 7.65
C HIS A 253 33.84 -3.04 6.39
N LYS A 254 34.46 -4.22 6.44
CA LYS A 254 34.62 -5.08 5.26
C LYS A 254 33.42 -5.97 4.96
N TYR A 255 32.73 -6.50 5.96
CA TYR A 255 31.72 -7.54 5.80
C TYR A 255 30.41 -7.20 6.52
N ASP A 256 29.31 -7.12 5.76
CA ASP A 256 27.99 -6.75 6.26
C ASP A 256 27.33 -7.82 7.15
N PHE A 257 27.56 -9.10 6.87
CA PHE A 257 26.99 -10.23 7.61
C PHE A 257 27.59 -10.40 9.01
N VAL A 258 28.80 -9.87 9.25
CA VAL A 258 29.54 -10.01 10.52
C VAL A 258 29.00 -9.08 11.61
N VAL A 259 28.31 -8.00 11.24
CA VAL A 259 27.87 -6.91 12.13
C VAL A 259 27.11 -7.40 13.37
N THR A 260 26.08 -8.23 13.19
CA THR A 260 25.25 -8.75 14.29
C THR A 260 26.04 -9.72 15.18
N HIS A 261 26.93 -10.51 14.58
CA HIS A 261 27.79 -11.46 15.28
C HIS A 261 28.87 -10.77 16.13
N MET A 262 29.40 -9.64 15.67
CA MET A 262 30.32 -8.82 16.47
C MET A 262 29.60 -8.15 17.64
N ALA A 263 28.36 -7.70 17.44
CA ALA A 263 27.54 -7.19 18.53
C ALA A 263 27.25 -8.28 19.58
N ASP A 264 26.97 -9.52 19.16
CA ASP A 264 26.85 -10.69 20.05
C ASP A 264 28.17 -10.93 20.82
N ALA A 265 29.32 -10.91 20.12
CA ALA A 265 30.62 -11.16 20.73
C ALA A 265 30.93 -10.15 21.83
N VAL A 266 30.80 -8.85 21.52
CA VAL A 266 31.06 -7.75 22.46
C VAL A 266 30.07 -7.75 23.63
N ALA A 267 28.78 -8.02 23.37
CA ALA A 267 27.79 -8.12 24.45
C ALA A 267 28.03 -9.35 25.36
N GLY A 268 28.46 -10.46 24.76
CA GLY A 268 28.84 -11.67 25.48
C GLY A 268 30.00 -11.45 26.44
N THR A 269 30.96 -10.57 26.12
CA THR A 269 32.09 -10.27 27.02
C THR A 269 31.62 -9.61 28.31
N GLU A 270 30.75 -8.60 28.21
CA GLU A 270 30.21 -7.91 29.39
C GLU A 270 29.36 -8.87 30.23
N LYS A 271 28.47 -9.63 29.60
CA LYS A 271 27.60 -10.58 30.32
C LYS A 271 28.39 -11.64 31.09
N ARG A 272 29.55 -12.05 30.57
CA ARG A 272 30.32 -13.17 31.10
C ARG A 272 31.42 -12.75 32.07
N TYR A 273 32.13 -11.67 31.79
CA TYR A 273 33.26 -11.20 32.58
C TYR A 273 32.91 -9.98 33.45
N ALA A 274 31.68 -9.47 33.36
CA ALA A 274 31.26 -8.21 33.99
C ALA A 274 32.16 -7.01 33.62
N ASP A 275 32.83 -7.10 32.46
CA ASP A 275 33.73 -6.07 31.95
C ASP A 275 33.21 -5.49 30.61
N GLY A 276 32.83 -4.21 30.67
CA GLY A 276 32.38 -3.42 29.53
C GLY A 276 33.49 -2.61 28.84
N SER A 277 34.76 -2.84 29.19
CA SER A 277 35.93 -2.12 28.66
C SER A 277 36.04 -2.25 27.13
N LEU A 278 35.84 -3.45 26.58
CA LEU A 278 35.90 -3.72 25.14
C LEU A 278 34.86 -2.89 24.38
N ALA A 279 33.60 -2.93 24.81
CA ALA A 279 32.52 -2.14 24.24
C ALA A 279 32.83 -0.63 24.33
N SER A 280 33.27 -0.17 25.51
CA SER A 280 33.64 1.23 25.74
C SER A 280 34.81 1.70 24.87
N SER A 281 35.78 0.82 24.59
CA SER A 281 36.91 1.13 23.70
C SER A 281 36.43 1.28 22.25
N ILE A 282 35.61 0.35 21.76
CA ILE A 282 35.06 0.41 20.40
C ILE A 282 34.20 1.68 20.21
N ILE A 283 33.34 2.01 21.18
CA ILE A 283 32.53 3.25 21.14
C ILE A 283 33.42 4.49 21.07
N ARG A 284 34.53 4.49 21.81
CA ARG A 284 35.50 5.60 21.82
C ARG A 284 36.23 5.74 20.50
N ASP A 285 36.60 4.63 19.86
CA ASP A 285 37.25 4.65 18.54
C ASP A 285 36.30 5.14 17.45
N ILE A 286 35.04 4.70 17.49
CA ILE A 286 33.97 5.24 16.62
C ILE A 286 33.76 6.74 16.90
N GLY A 287 33.70 7.13 18.17
CA GLY A 287 33.52 8.52 18.61
C GLY A 287 34.65 9.45 18.14
N ARG A 288 35.90 8.96 18.10
CA ARG A 288 37.10 9.68 17.63
C ARG A 288 37.22 9.76 16.12
N THR A 289 36.51 8.92 15.38
CA THR A 289 36.55 8.91 13.91
C THR A 289 35.98 10.24 13.36
N ASN A 290 36.60 10.81 12.34
CA ASN A 290 36.10 12.07 11.78
C ASN A 290 34.79 11.82 11.01
N PRO A 291 33.70 12.57 11.29
CA PRO A 291 32.43 12.40 10.59
C PRO A 291 32.52 12.49 9.06
N LYS A 292 33.56 13.16 8.51
CA LYS A 292 33.82 13.27 7.06
C LYS A 292 34.27 11.95 6.42
N ASP A 293 34.87 11.03 7.18
CA ASP A 293 35.36 9.77 6.62
C ASP A 293 34.22 8.82 6.25
N TYR A 294 33.08 8.90 6.97
CA TYR A 294 31.86 8.14 6.67
C TYR A 294 31.15 8.54 5.38
N VAL A 295 31.54 9.66 4.76
CA VAL A 295 31.04 10.05 3.44
C VAL A 295 31.78 9.28 2.34
N LYS A 296 33.06 8.95 2.56
CA LYS A 296 33.89 8.23 1.59
C LYS A 296 33.55 6.74 1.55
N ASP A 297 33.38 6.13 2.72
CA ASP A 297 33.00 4.72 2.86
C ASP A 297 31.54 4.57 3.32
N THR A 298 30.62 4.62 2.35
CA THR A 298 29.19 4.55 2.66
C THR A 298 28.71 3.16 3.09
N ALA A 299 29.42 2.09 2.73
CA ALA A 299 29.09 0.72 3.13
C ALA A 299 29.57 0.46 4.56
N GLY A 300 30.82 0.83 4.87
CA GLY A 300 31.35 0.76 6.23
C GLY A 300 30.56 1.62 7.20
N ALA A 301 30.15 2.83 6.80
CA ALA A 301 29.28 3.70 7.62
C ALA A 301 27.93 3.04 7.96
N GLU A 302 27.32 2.30 7.03
CA GLU A 302 26.08 1.57 7.27
C GLU A 302 26.28 0.41 8.24
N ASN A 303 27.37 -0.33 8.07
CA ASN A 303 27.72 -1.47 8.92
C ASN A 303 28.03 -1.02 10.35
N ILE A 304 28.79 0.06 10.53
CA ILE A 304 29.04 0.68 11.84
C ILE A 304 27.73 1.15 12.46
N GLY A 305 26.90 1.83 11.67
CA GLY A 305 25.61 2.30 12.15
C GLY A 305 24.74 1.15 12.68
N ARG A 306 24.63 0.07 11.92
CA ARG A 306 23.90 -1.14 12.32
C ARG A 306 24.53 -1.82 13.53
N PHE A 307 25.87 -1.88 13.60
CA PHE A 307 26.58 -2.40 14.78
C PHE A 307 26.23 -1.61 16.04
N LEU A 308 26.22 -0.27 15.99
CA LEU A 308 25.85 0.57 17.12
C LEU A 308 24.41 0.31 17.59
N VAL A 309 23.46 0.18 16.66
CA VAL A 309 22.05 -0.09 16.97
C VAL A 309 21.86 -1.49 17.59
N GLU A 310 22.58 -2.50 17.10
CA GLU A 310 22.58 -3.86 17.67
C GLU A 310 23.24 -3.91 19.04
N LEU A 311 24.38 -3.26 19.21
CA LEU A 311 25.10 -3.19 20.49
C LEU A 311 24.26 -2.47 21.55
N THR A 312 23.56 -1.40 21.18
CA THR A 312 22.64 -0.66 22.06
C THR A 312 21.46 -1.51 22.51
N ASP A 313 20.99 -2.42 21.67
CA ASP A 313 19.90 -3.33 22.05
C ASP A 313 20.28 -4.25 23.21
N ARG A 314 21.55 -4.67 23.22
CA ARG A 314 22.12 -5.67 24.12
C ARG A 314 22.67 -5.04 25.39
N LEU A 315 23.36 -3.91 25.25
CA LEU A 315 24.06 -3.19 26.33
C LEU A 315 23.55 -1.73 26.47
N PRO A 316 22.25 -1.50 26.70
CA PRO A 316 21.68 -0.15 26.69
C PRO A 316 22.25 0.75 27.80
N LYS A 317 22.54 0.20 28.98
CA LYS A 317 23.10 0.96 30.11
C LYS A 317 24.51 1.49 29.82
N LEU A 318 25.38 0.63 29.28
CA LEU A 318 26.76 0.97 28.94
C LEU A 318 26.86 1.96 27.76
N ILE A 319 25.98 1.83 26.77
CA ILE A 319 25.91 2.80 25.68
C ILE A 319 25.38 4.15 26.20
N SER A 320 24.40 4.14 27.12
CA SER A 320 23.87 5.37 27.72
C SER A 320 24.93 6.19 28.46
N THR A 321 25.89 5.55 29.13
CA THR A 321 26.98 6.26 29.83
C THR A 321 28.01 6.85 28.88
N ASN A 322 28.14 6.30 27.67
CA ASN A 322 29.11 6.72 26.65
C ASN A 322 28.49 7.55 25.51
N ILE A 323 27.18 7.83 25.55
CA ILE A 323 26.44 8.46 24.45
C ILE A 323 27.03 9.82 24.03
N GLY A 324 27.62 10.57 24.96
CA GLY A 324 28.26 11.86 24.70
C GLY A 324 29.39 11.79 23.66
N LEU A 325 30.01 10.62 23.45
CA LEU A 325 31.03 10.40 22.42
C LEU A 325 30.43 10.25 21.01
N LEU A 326 29.15 9.86 20.92
CA LEU A 326 28.46 9.59 19.66
C LEU A 326 27.60 10.77 19.20
N VAL A 327 27.07 11.59 20.12
CA VAL A 327 26.24 12.77 19.79
C VAL A 327 26.89 13.71 18.75
N PRO A 328 28.21 14.01 18.78
CA PRO A 328 28.83 14.87 17.78
C PRO A 328 28.65 14.40 16.33
N HIS A 329 28.44 13.10 16.11
CA HIS A 329 28.24 12.53 14.77
C HIS A 329 26.88 12.90 14.15
N PHE A 330 25.93 13.45 14.92
CA PHE A 330 24.72 14.06 14.35
C PHE A 330 25.03 15.28 13.47
N GLY A 331 26.14 15.99 13.72
CA GLY A 331 26.62 17.08 12.88
C GLY A 331 27.31 16.62 11.59
N GLY A 332 27.47 15.31 11.38
CA GLY A 332 28.12 14.74 10.20
C GLY A 332 27.25 14.76 8.94
N GLU A 333 27.89 14.76 7.76
CA GLU A 333 27.20 14.78 6.46
C GLU A 333 26.54 13.43 6.11
N SER A 334 27.09 12.31 6.59
CA SER A 334 26.55 10.97 6.30
C SER A 334 25.23 10.71 7.02
N TYR A 335 24.13 10.69 6.26
CA TYR A 335 22.80 10.41 6.81
C TYR A 335 22.67 8.99 7.38
N LYS A 336 23.51 8.03 6.95
CA LYS A 336 23.49 6.65 7.45
C LYS A 336 23.89 6.58 8.93
N ILE A 337 24.93 7.33 9.31
CA ILE A 337 25.35 7.46 10.71
C ILE A 337 24.27 8.20 11.50
N ARG A 338 23.73 9.31 10.98
CA ARG A 338 22.62 10.02 11.65
C ARG A 338 21.42 9.10 11.89
N ASN A 339 21.02 8.30 10.90
CA ASN A 339 19.96 7.31 11.02
C ASN A 339 20.24 6.25 12.08
N ALA A 340 21.48 5.76 12.15
CA ALA A 340 21.89 4.82 13.17
C ALA A 340 21.82 5.44 14.57
N LEU A 341 22.29 6.68 14.75
CA LEU A 341 22.20 7.39 16.02
C LEU A 341 20.76 7.64 16.45
N VAL A 342 19.87 7.95 15.51
CA VAL A 342 18.41 8.02 15.77
C VAL A 342 17.91 6.68 16.33
N GLY A 343 18.32 5.55 15.73
CA GLY A 343 18.01 4.21 16.23
C GLY A 343 18.62 3.92 17.61
N VAL A 344 19.86 4.35 17.86
CA VAL A 344 20.51 4.24 19.17
C VAL A 344 19.71 5.01 20.23
N LEU A 345 19.37 6.28 19.98
CA LEU A 345 18.58 7.08 20.91
C LEU A 345 17.22 6.44 21.20
N GLY A 346 16.51 5.94 20.18
CA GLY A 346 15.25 5.23 20.35
C GLY A 346 15.38 4.03 21.30
N LYS A 347 16.35 3.14 21.07
CA LYS A 347 16.59 1.97 21.92
C LYS A 347 17.00 2.34 23.34
N LEU A 348 17.81 3.39 23.52
CA LEU A 348 18.19 3.89 24.84
C LEU A 348 16.98 4.42 25.62
N VAL A 349 16.17 5.27 24.99
CA VAL A 349 14.94 5.81 25.59
C VAL A 349 13.99 4.68 26.02
N ALA A 350 13.86 3.64 25.20
CA ALA A 350 12.99 2.50 25.46
C ALA A 350 13.54 1.55 26.54
N LYS A 351 14.85 1.24 26.56
CA LYS A 351 15.42 0.15 27.40
C LYS A 351 16.31 0.62 28.55
N ALA A 352 17.11 1.67 28.37
CA ALA A 352 18.13 2.06 29.36
C ALA A 352 17.54 2.61 30.66
N PHE A 353 16.29 3.08 30.62
CA PHE A 353 15.64 3.82 31.71
C PHE A 353 14.48 3.06 32.38
N LYS A 354 14.27 1.76 32.07
CA LYS A 354 13.17 0.95 32.64
C LYS A 354 13.41 0.51 34.11
N ASP A 355 14.66 0.44 34.57
CA ASP A 355 14.97 0.03 35.96
C ASP A 355 14.90 1.21 36.93
N VAL A 356 13.87 1.22 37.79
CA VAL A 356 13.53 2.31 38.73
C VAL A 356 14.31 2.24 40.06
N GLU A 357 15.10 1.19 40.29
CA GLU A 357 15.85 1.02 41.55
C GLU A 357 17.16 1.83 41.54
N GLY A 358 17.18 2.95 42.26
CA GLY A 358 18.37 3.78 42.47
C GLY A 358 18.11 5.03 43.33
N GLU A 359 19.16 5.61 43.91
CA GLU A 359 19.09 6.83 44.74
C GLU A 359 18.46 8.02 44.00
N VAL A 360 17.71 8.86 44.71
CA VAL A 360 16.91 9.99 44.17
C VAL A 360 17.73 10.95 43.29
N SER A 361 18.99 11.22 43.64
CA SER A 361 19.88 12.08 42.84
C SER A 361 20.21 11.47 41.46
N SER A 362 20.53 10.18 41.43
CA SER A 362 20.83 9.42 40.20
C SER A 362 19.61 9.33 39.27
N LYS A 363 18.40 9.29 39.85
CA LYS A 363 17.12 9.31 39.11
C LYS A 363 16.91 10.64 38.38
N SER A 364 17.24 11.77 39.00
CA SER A 364 17.06 13.11 38.39
C SER A 364 17.96 13.37 37.18
N VAL A 365 19.21 12.90 37.22
CA VAL A 365 20.17 13.03 36.11
C VAL A 365 19.73 12.14 34.95
N ARG A 366 19.33 10.90 35.27
CA ARG A 366 18.83 9.90 34.31
C ARG A 366 17.61 10.39 33.54
N LEU A 367 16.64 11.01 34.23
CA LEU A 367 15.45 11.61 33.61
C LEU A 367 15.80 12.79 32.70
N ARG A 368 16.73 13.66 33.11
CA ARG A 368 17.23 14.76 32.27
C ARG A 368 17.91 14.25 31.02
N THR A 369 18.72 13.18 31.12
CA THR A 369 19.34 12.56 29.95
C THR A 369 18.29 11.96 29.01
N LYS A 370 17.28 11.25 29.54
CA LYS A 370 16.17 10.73 28.72
C LYS A 370 15.44 11.87 27.99
N GLN A 371 15.13 12.95 28.68
CA GLN A 371 14.45 14.12 28.10
C GLN A 371 15.30 14.76 26.99
N ALA A 372 16.59 14.97 27.21
CA ALA A 372 17.50 15.51 26.19
C ALA A 372 17.56 14.62 24.93
N MET A 373 17.51 13.28 25.08
CA MET A 373 17.46 12.37 23.93
C MET A 373 16.15 12.52 23.14
N LEU A 374 15.01 12.68 23.82
CA LEU A 374 13.72 12.91 23.19
C LEU A 374 13.68 14.25 22.45
N GLU A 375 14.27 15.30 23.02
CA GLU A 375 14.39 16.62 22.38
C GLU A 375 15.24 16.57 21.12
N ILE A 376 16.36 15.84 21.13
CA ILE A 376 17.16 15.59 19.91
C ILE A 376 16.31 14.88 18.85
N LEU A 377 15.55 13.86 19.23
CA LEU A 377 14.65 13.17 18.28
C LEU A 377 13.59 14.12 17.71
N LEU A 378 13.00 15.00 18.51
CA LEU A 378 12.06 16.02 18.00
C LEU A 378 12.75 16.98 17.02
N GLU A 379 13.93 17.48 17.35
CA GLU A 379 14.70 18.39 16.48
C GLU A 379 15.01 17.74 15.13
N ARG A 380 15.42 16.45 15.14
CA ARG A 380 15.77 15.70 13.93
C ARG A 380 14.58 15.37 13.03
N CYS A 381 13.33 15.63 13.43
CA CYS A 381 12.17 15.60 12.53
C CYS A 381 12.25 16.66 11.41
N ARG A 382 13.17 17.62 11.54
CA ARG A 382 13.47 18.68 10.56
C ARG A 382 14.85 18.51 9.90
N ASP A 383 15.45 17.30 9.93
CA ASP A 383 16.74 17.02 9.29
C ASP A 383 16.71 17.29 7.77
N VAL A 384 17.85 17.69 7.20
CA VAL A 384 18.00 17.98 5.77
C VAL A 384 17.71 16.73 4.91
N SER A 385 18.07 15.55 5.41
CA SER A 385 17.83 14.28 4.70
C SER A 385 16.40 13.77 4.91
N ALA A 386 15.69 13.47 3.83
CA ALA A 386 14.40 12.80 3.89
C ALA A 386 14.48 11.41 4.55
N TYR A 387 15.59 10.69 4.38
CA TYR A 387 15.79 9.37 4.98
C TYR A 387 15.91 9.47 6.51
N THR A 388 16.57 10.51 7.02
CA THR A 388 16.71 10.73 8.46
C THR A 388 15.39 11.15 9.08
N ARG A 389 14.66 12.09 8.46
CA ARG A 389 13.32 12.46 8.93
C ARG A 389 12.36 11.27 8.96
N SER A 390 12.37 10.44 7.91
CA SER A 390 11.60 9.20 7.88
C SER A 390 12.00 8.24 9.01
N ARG A 391 13.31 8.02 9.23
CA ARG A 391 13.79 7.15 10.31
C ARG A 391 13.42 7.68 11.70
N VAL A 392 13.45 8.99 11.92
CA VAL A 392 13.05 9.62 13.19
C VAL A 392 11.58 9.37 13.47
N LEU A 393 10.70 9.55 12.48
CA LEU A 393 9.26 9.26 12.62
C LEU A 393 8.99 7.77 12.90
N GLN A 394 9.75 6.86 12.28
CA GLN A 394 9.68 5.43 12.59
C GLN A 394 10.10 5.14 14.03
N VAL A 395 11.18 5.74 14.51
CA VAL A 395 11.61 5.59 15.91
C VAL A 395 10.58 6.15 16.89
N TRP A 396 9.92 7.26 16.57
CA TRP A 396 8.79 7.73 17.39
C TRP A 396 7.64 6.73 17.43
N ALA A 397 7.36 6.02 16.34
CA ALA A 397 6.34 4.97 16.32
C ALA A 397 6.77 3.79 17.20
N GLU A 398 8.02 3.32 17.06
CA GLU A 398 8.62 2.29 17.93
C GLU A 398 8.51 2.69 19.43
N LEU A 399 8.76 3.96 19.76
CA LEU A 399 8.65 4.48 21.14
C LEU A 399 7.19 4.54 21.65
N CYS A 400 6.22 4.78 20.77
CA CYS A 400 4.80 4.74 21.11
C CYS A 400 4.35 3.30 21.42
N GLU A 401 4.79 2.33 20.61
CA GLU A 401 4.51 0.89 20.82
C GLU A 401 5.10 0.37 22.13
N GLU A 402 6.30 0.82 22.48
CA GLU A 402 6.98 0.49 23.74
C GLU A 402 6.47 1.29 24.96
N HIS A 403 5.44 2.14 24.78
CA HIS A 403 4.89 3.01 25.83
C HIS A 403 5.96 3.89 26.52
N ALA A 404 6.98 4.33 25.77
CA ALA A 404 8.12 5.07 26.31
C ALA A 404 7.98 6.60 26.23
N VAL A 405 6.95 7.10 25.51
CA VAL A 405 6.63 8.52 25.32
C VAL A 405 5.77 9.04 26.47
N SER A 406 6.13 10.18 27.06
CA SER A 406 5.34 10.82 28.11
C SER A 406 4.13 11.58 27.55
N ILE A 407 3.08 11.74 28.37
CA ILE A 407 1.85 12.47 27.99
C ILE A 407 2.17 13.92 27.56
N GLY A 408 3.14 14.56 28.22
CA GLY A 408 3.55 15.94 27.89
C GLY A 408 4.09 16.07 26.46
N MET A 409 4.86 15.08 25.99
CA MET A 409 5.46 15.07 24.65
C MET A 409 4.49 14.56 23.58
N TRP A 410 3.41 13.88 23.97
CA TRP A 410 2.50 13.21 23.05
C TRP A 410 1.89 14.18 22.02
N ASN A 411 1.44 15.34 22.47
CA ASN A 411 0.86 16.35 21.59
C ASN A 411 1.92 16.99 20.66
N GLU A 412 3.12 17.24 21.15
CA GLU A 412 4.21 17.79 20.32
C GLU A 412 4.61 16.83 19.19
N VAL A 413 4.72 15.53 19.51
CA VAL A 413 5.00 14.49 18.51
C VAL A 413 3.86 14.39 17.50
N ALA A 414 2.60 14.48 17.94
CA ALA A 414 1.44 14.45 17.06
C ALA A 414 1.42 15.65 16.10
N GLU A 415 1.71 16.85 16.59
CA GLU A 415 1.79 18.08 15.77
C GLU A 415 2.92 18.00 14.75
N VAL A 416 4.08 17.47 15.15
CA VAL A 416 5.20 17.24 14.22
C VAL A 416 4.82 16.22 13.15
N ALA A 417 4.18 15.10 13.53
CA ALA A 417 3.73 14.08 12.60
C ALA A 417 2.69 14.64 11.61
N ALA A 418 1.68 15.37 12.11
CA ALA A 418 0.68 16.07 11.31
C ALA A 418 1.34 17.06 10.32
N GLY A 419 2.28 17.87 10.78
CA GLY A 419 3.05 18.80 9.93
C GLY A 419 4.03 18.12 8.95
N ARG A 420 4.26 16.81 9.06
CA ARG A 420 5.05 16.01 8.10
C ARG A 420 4.17 15.31 7.06
N LEU A 421 2.84 15.42 7.14
CA LEU A 421 1.95 14.95 6.06
C LEU A 421 2.11 15.78 4.78
N GLU A 422 2.56 17.03 4.89
CA GLU A 422 2.81 17.93 3.76
C GLU A 422 4.28 17.90 3.29
N ASP A 423 5.03 16.87 3.68
CA ASP A 423 6.42 16.74 3.26
C ASP A 423 6.56 16.63 1.74
N LYS A 424 7.66 17.15 1.19
CA LYS A 424 8.00 16.96 -0.23
C LYS A 424 8.22 15.48 -0.55
N SER A 425 8.81 14.73 0.38
CA SER A 425 9.19 13.33 0.17
C SER A 425 8.10 12.34 0.59
N SER A 426 7.71 11.42 -0.30
CA SER A 426 6.68 10.40 -0.03
C SER A 426 7.07 9.45 1.10
N ILE A 427 8.35 9.09 1.24
CA ILE A 427 8.80 8.22 2.36
C ILE A 427 8.61 8.86 3.73
N VAL A 428 8.67 10.20 3.81
CA VAL A 428 8.45 10.95 5.05
C VAL A 428 6.95 11.02 5.33
N ARG A 429 6.13 11.34 4.32
CA ARG A 429 4.65 11.34 4.44
C ARG A 429 4.13 9.98 4.90
N LYS A 430 4.61 8.89 4.28
CA LYS A 430 4.30 7.52 4.71
C LYS A 430 4.65 7.26 6.18
N SER A 431 5.84 7.68 6.61
CA SER A 431 6.30 7.48 8.00
C SER A 431 5.47 8.32 8.99
N ALA A 432 5.05 9.52 8.58
CA ALA A 432 4.18 10.39 9.37
C ALA A 432 2.77 9.81 9.53
N LEU A 433 2.19 9.29 8.44
CA LEU A 433 0.91 8.58 8.47
C LEU A 433 0.97 7.37 9.41
N ASN A 434 2.03 6.57 9.31
CA ASN A 434 2.25 5.42 10.20
C ASN A 434 2.41 5.83 11.66
N LEU A 435 3.15 6.91 11.94
CA LEU A 435 3.28 7.42 13.29
C LEU A 435 1.91 7.83 13.88
N LEU A 436 1.09 8.57 13.13
CA LEU A 436 -0.27 8.93 13.57
C LEU A 436 -1.17 7.71 13.79
N ILE A 437 -1.05 6.68 12.94
CA ILE A 437 -1.74 5.40 13.10
C ILE A 437 -1.34 4.74 14.42
N THR A 438 -0.04 4.61 14.68
CA THR A 438 0.50 4.00 15.91
C THR A 438 0.13 4.81 17.15
N MET A 439 0.18 6.14 17.07
CA MET A 439 -0.25 7.01 18.16
C MET A 439 -1.74 6.84 18.47
N LEU A 440 -2.62 6.74 17.47
CA LEU A 440 -4.04 6.43 17.75
C LEU A 440 -4.19 5.08 18.45
N GLN A 441 -3.46 4.05 18.00
CA GLN A 441 -3.55 2.70 18.57
C GLN A 441 -3.06 2.62 20.03
N HIS A 442 -1.96 3.30 20.35
CA HIS A 442 -1.34 3.29 21.68
C HIS A 442 -1.64 4.57 22.49
N ASN A 443 -2.72 5.27 22.17
CA ASN A 443 -3.04 6.56 22.80
C ASN A 443 -3.29 6.40 24.32
N PRO A 444 -2.80 7.32 25.16
CA PRO A 444 -2.97 7.24 26.61
C PRO A 444 -4.32 7.80 27.12
N PHE A 445 -5.19 8.30 26.24
CA PHE A 445 -6.36 9.09 26.62
C PHE A 445 -7.66 8.27 26.68
N GLY A 446 -7.83 7.28 25.81
CA GLY A 446 -8.97 6.37 25.85
C GLY A 446 -9.40 5.81 24.48
N PRO A 447 -10.43 4.93 24.48
CA PRO A 447 -10.91 4.25 23.28
C PRO A 447 -11.80 5.12 22.38
N GLN A 448 -12.31 6.25 22.89
CA GLN A 448 -13.14 7.19 22.13
C GLN A 448 -12.54 8.58 22.27
N LEU A 449 -12.33 9.25 21.15
CA LEU A 449 -11.63 10.55 21.06
C LEU A 449 -12.54 11.65 20.46
N ARG A 450 -13.85 11.62 20.76
CA ARG A 450 -14.78 12.65 20.28
C ARG A 450 -14.55 13.98 21.01
N ILE A 451 -14.40 15.08 20.27
CA ILE A 451 -14.10 16.41 20.84
C ILE A 451 -15.18 16.82 21.85
N ALA A 452 -16.45 16.69 21.50
CA ALA A 452 -17.57 17.06 22.36
C ALA A 452 -17.61 16.27 23.69
N SER A 453 -17.20 14.99 23.68
CA SER A 453 -17.18 14.16 24.89
C SER A 453 -16.07 14.57 25.85
N PHE A 454 -14.89 14.92 25.32
CA PHE A 454 -13.77 15.45 26.09
C PHE A 454 -14.12 16.82 26.68
N GLU A 455 -14.70 17.72 25.90
CA GLU A 455 -15.10 19.06 26.36
C GLU A 455 -16.12 18.98 27.51
N ALA A 456 -17.16 18.15 27.37
CA ALA A 456 -18.17 17.97 28.41
C ALA A 456 -17.58 17.38 29.71
N THR A 457 -16.71 16.37 29.59
CA THR A 457 -16.09 15.72 30.75
C THR A 457 -15.10 16.66 31.44
N LEU A 458 -14.31 17.38 30.67
CA LEU A 458 -13.34 18.36 31.15
C LEU A 458 -14.04 19.52 31.90
N GLU A 459 -15.16 20.03 31.39
CA GLU A 459 -15.94 21.06 32.07
C GLU A 459 -16.44 20.59 33.44
N GLN A 460 -16.92 19.34 33.54
CA GLN A 460 -17.36 18.75 34.80
C GLN A 460 -16.22 18.60 35.82
N TYR A 461 -15.04 18.12 35.39
CA TYR A 461 -13.89 17.96 36.29
C TYR A 461 -13.21 19.29 36.64
N LYS A 462 -13.20 20.28 35.75
CA LYS A 462 -12.76 21.65 36.10
C LYS A 462 -13.66 22.27 37.15
N LYS A 463 -14.98 22.06 37.04
CA LYS A 463 -15.93 22.52 38.05
C LYS A 463 -15.68 21.85 39.41
N LYS A 464 -15.49 20.52 39.43
CA LYS A 464 -15.10 19.79 40.65
C LYS A 464 -13.77 20.26 41.23
N LEU A 465 -12.79 20.59 40.37
CA LEU A 465 -11.49 21.10 40.81
C LEU A 465 -11.65 22.46 41.51
N ASN A 466 -12.44 23.36 40.95
CA ASN A 466 -12.74 24.65 41.55
C ASN A 466 -13.52 24.53 42.87
N GLU A 467 -14.35 23.49 43.02
CA GLU A 467 -15.07 23.18 44.27
C GLU A 467 -14.15 22.60 45.36
N LEU A 468 -13.01 22.02 44.98
CA LEU A 468 -12.03 21.39 45.89
C LEU A 468 -10.83 22.30 46.23
N GLU A 469 -10.61 23.37 45.46
CA GLU A 469 -9.60 24.39 45.79
C GLU A 469 -10.13 25.28 46.93
N PRO A 470 -9.42 25.40 48.07
CA PRO A 470 -9.86 26.32 49.13
C PRO A 470 -9.77 27.76 48.63
N ASP A 471 -10.85 28.52 48.83
CA ASP A 471 -10.95 29.97 48.57
C ASP A 471 -9.74 30.70 49.19
N VAL A 472 -8.75 31.04 48.37
CA VAL A 472 -7.80 32.10 48.69
C VAL A 472 -8.39 33.38 48.11
N PRO A 473 -8.70 34.40 48.93
CA PRO A 473 -9.26 35.65 48.43
C PRO A 473 -8.25 36.30 47.48
N SER A 474 -8.71 36.57 46.27
CA SER A 474 -8.03 37.36 45.27
C SER A 474 -7.72 38.77 45.81
N GLU A 475 -6.44 39.06 46.07
CA GLU A 475 -5.97 40.44 46.07
C GLU A 475 -5.48 40.83 44.67
N SER A 476 -6.19 41.80 44.14
CA SER A 476 -6.00 42.54 42.90
C SER A 476 -4.64 43.22 42.78
N VAL A 477 -3.97 43.07 41.64
CA VAL A 477 -3.17 44.16 41.04
C VAL A 477 -3.32 44.11 39.52
N ALA A 478 -3.96 45.14 38.95
CA ALA A 478 -3.89 45.53 37.53
C ALA A 478 -2.45 46.01 37.21
N ASP A 479 -1.83 45.62 36.10
CA ASP A 479 -1.76 46.35 34.82
C ASP A 479 -0.75 45.53 33.99
N GLY A 480 -0.96 45.26 32.69
CA GLY A 480 -0.44 46.15 31.66
C GLY A 480 0.45 45.36 30.69
N LEU A 481 0.24 45.57 29.40
CA LEU A 481 1.00 44.98 28.29
C LEU A 481 2.50 45.33 28.36
N HIS A 482 3.40 44.38 28.06
CA HIS A 482 4.30 44.42 26.89
C HIS A 482 5.33 43.29 26.91
N SER A 483 5.71 42.89 25.70
CA SER A 483 6.82 42.01 25.37
C SER A 483 8.18 42.63 25.72
N ASP A 484 9.15 41.80 26.11
CA ASP A 484 10.41 41.57 25.37
C ASP A 484 11.47 40.92 26.27
N ASN A 485 12.10 39.90 25.67
CA ASN A 485 13.50 39.51 25.73
C ASN A 485 14.40 39.71 26.97
N ASP A 486 15.13 38.63 27.19
CA ASP A 486 16.57 38.54 27.46
C ASP A 486 17.11 38.58 28.90
N THR A 487 17.97 37.56 29.08
CA THR A 487 19.24 37.52 29.81
C THR A 487 19.29 36.86 31.20
N CYS A 488 20.18 35.88 31.23
CA CYS A 488 20.80 35.18 32.35
C CYS A 488 21.29 36.09 33.48
N ASN A 489 21.18 35.65 34.73
CA ASN A 489 22.36 35.33 35.56
C ASN A 489 22.00 34.74 36.93
N GLU A 490 22.58 33.56 37.16
CA GLU A 490 23.33 33.09 38.34
C GLU A 490 23.15 33.71 39.75
N ASN A 491 23.06 32.76 40.70
CA ASN A 491 23.63 32.71 42.06
C ASN A 491 22.70 32.93 43.26
N GLY A 492 22.67 31.92 44.13
CA GLY A 492 22.19 32.03 45.52
C GLY A 492 21.68 30.71 46.12
N GLU A 493 22.61 29.85 46.52
CA GLU A 493 22.36 28.64 47.31
C GLU A 493 21.75 28.94 48.71
N ILE A 494 21.05 27.93 49.28
CA ILE A 494 21.24 27.34 50.63
C ILE A 494 19.94 27.06 51.44
N HIS A 495 19.75 25.75 51.68
CA HIS A 495 19.17 24.98 52.82
C HIS A 495 17.66 24.81 53.12
N ASN A 496 17.26 23.55 52.90
CA ASN A 496 16.84 22.53 53.89
C ASN A 496 15.35 22.22 54.17
N VAL A 497 14.99 21.01 53.70
CA VAL A 497 14.37 19.87 54.42
C VAL A 497 12.97 20.06 54.99
N HIS A 498 11.97 19.41 54.37
CA HIS A 498 11.43 18.16 54.93
C HIS A 498 10.68 17.30 53.90
N THR A 499 11.04 16.03 53.96
CA THR A 499 10.54 14.81 53.31
C THR A 499 9.04 14.58 53.50
N GLN A 500 8.36 14.05 52.48
CA GLN A 500 7.51 12.86 52.66
C GLN A 500 7.32 12.10 51.34
N GLU A 501 7.74 10.84 51.38
CA GLU A 501 7.68 9.83 50.33
C GLU A 501 6.25 9.35 50.12
N GLN A 502 5.83 9.11 48.87
CA GLN A 502 4.77 8.16 48.55
C GLN A 502 5.19 7.27 47.37
N GLN A 503 5.15 5.98 47.66
CA GLN A 503 5.48 4.83 46.82
C GLN A 503 4.42 4.66 45.72
N GLU A 504 4.86 4.47 44.47
CA GLU A 504 4.00 3.97 43.40
C GLU A 504 4.21 2.46 43.25
N SER A 505 3.16 1.70 43.55
CA SER A 505 3.05 0.28 43.21
C SER A 505 2.17 0.09 41.97
N LEU A 506 2.73 -0.67 41.03
CA LEU A 506 2.13 -1.32 39.85
C LEU A 506 0.69 -1.80 40.06
N THR A 507 -0.14 -1.78 39.02
CA THR A 507 -1.16 -2.84 38.81
C THR A 507 -1.59 -2.96 37.36
N ASP A 508 -1.61 -4.22 36.91
CA ASP A 508 -2.11 -4.74 35.65
C ASP A 508 -3.42 -5.50 35.92
N SER A 509 -4.34 -5.44 34.95
CA SER A 509 -5.45 -6.37 34.65
C SER A 509 -6.60 -6.65 35.66
N CYS A 510 -7.84 -6.48 35.17
CA CYS A 510 -8.83 -7.53 34.86
C CYS A 510 -10.30 -7.20 35.26
N LEU A 511 -11.23 -7.46 34.34
CA LEU A 511 -12.69 -7.47 34.54
C LEU A 511 -13.15 -8.80 35.16
N THR A 512 -14.09 -8.78 36.11
CA THR A 512 -15.05 -9.89 36.33
C THR A 512 -16.40 -9.38 36.86
N HIS A 513 -17.47 -10.04 36.40
CA HIS A 513 -18.89 -9.87 36.72
C HIS A 513 -19.25 -10.62 38.02
N VAL A 514 -20.06 -10.04 38.92
CA VAL A 514 -21.17 -10.69 39.67
C VAL A 514 -22.18 -9.62 40.10
N GLU A 515 -23.47 -9.88 39.91
CA GLU A 515 -24.63 -9.06 40.32
C GLU A 515 -25.05 -9.26 41.79
N GLU A 516 -25.68 -8.21 42.34
CA GLU A 516 -26.88 -8.17 43.21
C GLU A 516 -26.74 -7.29 44.47
N GLY A 517 -27.60 -6.26 44.60
CA GLY A 517 -27.88 -5.61 45.89
C GLY A 517 -28.16 -4.09 45.95
N ILE A 518 -29.21 -3.61 45.27
CA ILE A 518 -30.14 -2.52 45.68
C ILE A 518 -29.58 -1.09 46.04
N ALA A 519 -29.80 -0.19 45.07
CA ALA A 519 -30.29 1.21 45.14
C ALA A 519 -29.59 2.30 45.98
N GLN A 520 -28.97 3.26 45.28
CA GLN A 520 -29.45 4.67 45.21
C GLN A 520 -28.80 5.42 44.02
N LYS A 521 -29.62 6.19 43.30
CA LYS A 521 -29.30 6.99 42.11
C LYS A 521 -28.56 8.28 42.49
N GLY A 522 -27.38 8.53 41.93
CA GLY A 522 -26.69 9.82 41.98
C GLY A 522 -25.29 9.83 41.35
N SER A 523 -25.18 10.35 40.11
CA SER A 523 -23.98 10.59 39.28
C SER A 523 -23.27 9.35 38.66
N PRO A 524 -22.85 9.40 37.36
CA PRO A 524 -22.22 8.27 36.67
C PRO A 524 -20.70 8.42 36.60
N VAL A 525 -20.04 8.87 37.67
CA VAL A 525 -18.59 9.15 37.64
C VAL A 525 -17.91 8.47 38.83
N PRO A 526 -16.83 7.69 38.61
CA PRO A 526 -16.01 7.18 39.71
C PRO A 526 -15.52 8.34 40.57
N ASP A 527 -15.69 8.25 41.88
CA ASP A 527 -15.19 9.23 42.83
C ASP A 527 -13.65 9.12 42.88
N VAL A 528 -12.95 10.00 42.15
CA VAL A 528 -11.49 10.04 42.13
C VAL A 528 -11.04 10.88 43.31
N GLY A 529 -10.51 10.22 44.34
CA GLY A 529 -10.01 10.86 45.56
C GLY A 529 -8.76 11.73 45.34
N ASN A 530 -8.58 12.75 46.18
CA ASN A 530 -7.47 13.71 46.23
C ASN A 530 -7.40 14.79 45.11
N LEU A 531 -7.13 16.03 45.53
CA LEU A 531 -7.00 17.24 44.67
C LEU A 531 -5.97 17.05 43.55
N GLU A 532 -4.84 16.41 43.85
CA GLU A 532 -3.76 16.16 42.89
C GLU A 532 -4.16 15.17 41.79
N GLN A 533 -4.93 14.13 42.11
CA GLN A 533 -5.43 13.18 41.11
C GLN A 533 -6.46 13.85 40.19
N THR A 534 -7.31 14.72 40.75
CA THR A 534 -8.24 15.53 39.95
C THR A 534 -7.50 16.48 39.00
N ARG A 535 -6.43 17.15 39.47
CA ARG A 535 -5.57 17.99 38.61
C ARG A 535 -4.90 17.19 37.50
N ALA A 536 -4.34 16.02 37.82
CA ALA A 536 -3.71 15.15 36.84
C ALA A 536 -4.70 14.65 35.78
N LEU A 537 -5.92 14.30 36.20
CA LEU A 537 -6.99 13.90 35.28
C LEU A 537 -7.42 15.04 34.36
N VAL A 538 -7.59 16.26 34.89
CA VAL A 538 -7.90 17.45 34.07
C VAL A 538 -6.79 17.69 33.03
N ALA A 539 -5.52 17.63 33.43
CA ALA A 539 -4.40 17.77 32.51
C ALA A 539 -4.37 16.68 31.42
N SER A 540 -4.69 15.43 31.78
CA SER A 540 -4.82 14.32 30.83
C SER A 540 -5.96 14.54 29.83
N LEU A 541 -7.13 14.97 30.31
CA LEU A 541 -8.28 15.30 29.45
C LEU A 541 -7.98 16.48 28.52
N GLU A 542 -7.30 17.51 29.00
CA GLU A 542 -6.83 18.63 28.17
C GLU A 542 -5.86 18.16 27.08
N ALA A 543 -4.92 17.30 27.43
CA ALA A 543 -3.98 16.71 26.49
C ALA A 543 -4.68 15.83 25.45
N GLY A 544 -5.67 15.03 25.84
CA GLY A 544 -6.47 14.20 24.93
C GLY A 544 -7.34 15.03 23.99
N LEU A 545 -7.92 16.14 24.49
CA LEU A 545 -8.66 17.09 23.66
C LEU A 545 -7.77 17.75 22.61
N ARG A 546 -6.55 18.18 22.98
CA ARG A 546 -5.58 18.72 22.01
C ARG A 546 -5.19 17.69 20.95
N PHE A 547 -4.95 16.44 21.36
CA PHE A 547 -4.59 15.37 20.43
C PHE A 547 -5.73 15.11 19.42
N SER A 548 -6.97 14.99 19.90
CA SER A 548 -8.14 14.80 19.03
C SER A 548 -8.32 15.97 18.05
N LYS A 549 -8.17 17.22 18.52
CA LYS A 549 -8.21 18.41 17.66
C LYS A 549 -7.08 18.41 16.61
N CYS A 550 -5.86 18.04 17.00
CA CYS A 550 -4.72 17.93 16.10
C CYS A 550 -4.98 16.92 14.97
N VAL A 551 -5.41 15.69 15.30
CA VAL A 551 -5.73 14.67 14.30
C VAL A 551 -6.92 15.10 13.43
N SER A 552 -7.97 15.69 14.01
CA SER A 552 -9.12 16.20 13.26
C SER A 552 -8.72 17.33 12.29
N ALA A 553 -7.73 18.15 12.62
CA ALA A 553 -7.24 19.21 11.74
C ALA A 553 -6.53 18.66 10.47
N THR A 554 -6.04 17.42 10.50
CA THR A 554 -5.38 16.80 9.34
C THR A 554 -6.34 16.31 8.26
N MET A 555 -7.64 16.24 8.53
CA MET A 555 -8.65 15.66 7.62
C MET A 555 -8.62 16.22 6.18
N PRO A 556 -8.48 17.54 5.94
CA PRO A 556 -8.34 18.09 4.60
C PRO A 556 -7.07 17.59 3.88
N THR A 557 -5.94 17.55 4.60
CA THR A 557 -4.66 17.04 4.08
C THR A 557 -4.76 15.56 3.73
N LEU A 558 -5.47 14.75 4.53
CA LEU A 558 -5.72 13.34 4.22
C LEU A 558 -6.53 13.18 2.93
N ILE A 559 -7.56 13.99 2.71
CA ILE A 559 -8.32 13.95 1.44
C ILE A 559 -7.40 14.26 0.25
N GLN A 560 -6.47 15.21 0.39
CA GLN A 560 -5.48 15.50 -0.66
C GLN A 560 -4.52 14.34 -0.88
N LEU A 561 -4.06 13.65 0.18
CA LEU A 561 -3.16 12.50 0.08
C LEU A 561 -3.82 11.26 -0.54
N MET A 562 -5.14 11.11 -0.42
CA MET A 562 -5.89 10.07 -1.14
C MET A 562 -5.85 10.25 -2.67
N ALA A 563 -5.61 11.47 -3.14
CA ALA A 563 -5.41 11.79 -4.55
C ALA A 563 -3.90 11.86 -4.93
N SER A 564 -3.00 11.41 -4.05
CA SER A 564 -1.56 11.40 -4.31
C SER A 564 -1.20 10.47 -5.47
N SER A 565 -0.16 10.82 -6.21
CA SER A 565 0.42 9.96 -7.25
C SER A 565 1.19 8.75 -6.67
N SER A 566 1.47 8.74 -5.37
CA SER A 566 2.15 7.64 -4.69
C SER A 566 1.14 6.71 -4.04
N ALA A 567 1.06 5.45 -4.49
CA ALA A 567 0.15 4.44 -3.95
C ALA A 567 0.30 4.25 -2.44
N SER A 568 1.54 4.29 -1.93
CA SER A 568 1.79 4.17 -0.48
C SER A 568 1.18 5.31 0.33
N ASP A 569 1.10 6.53 -0.20
CA ASP A 569 0.44 7.63 0.50
C ASP A 569 -1.07 7.33 0.61
N VAL A 570 -1.68 6.85 -0.48
CA VAL A 570 -3.11 6.52 -0.54
C VAL A 570 -3.46 5.38 0.43
N GLU A 571 -2.70 4.27 0.41
CA GLU A 571 -2.89 3.12 1.30
C GLU A 571 -2.84 3.51 2.78
N ASN A 572 -1.78 4.21 3.19
CA ASN A 572 -1.58 4.58 4.59
C ASN A 572 -2.58 5.66 5.03
N THR A 573 -3.06 6.49 4.10
CA THR A 573 -4.14 7.45 4.38
C THR A 573 -5.46 6.75 4.64
N ILE A 574 -5.82 5.75 3.82
CA ILE A 574 -7.01 4.92 4.05
C ILE A 574 -6.91 4.23 5.41
N LEU A 575 -5.76 3.64 5.73
CA LEU A 575 -5.53 2.98 7.02
C LEU A 575 -5.66 3.96 8.20
N LEU A 576 -5.11 5.17 8.09
CA LEU A 576 -5.25 6.20 9.12
C LEU A 576 -6.73 6.62 9.28
N LEU A 577 -7.46 6.84 8.20
CA LEU A 577 -8.89 7.18 8.26
C LEU A 577 -9.73 6.07 8.90
N MET A 578 -9.41 4.81 8.64
CA MET A 578 -10.04 3.67 9.31
C MET A 578 -9.80 3.72 10.83
N ARG A 579 -8.58 4.03 11.27
CA ARG A 579 -8.26 4.19 12.70
C ARG A 579 -8.95 5.42 13.29
N CYS A 580 -8.97 6.54 12.60
CA CYS A 580 -9.72 7.73 13.02
C CYS A 580 -11.21 7.40 13.23
N LYS A 581 -11.82 6.61 12.34
CA LYS A 581 -13.21 6.14 12.51
C LYS A 581 -13.35 5.20 13.71
N GLN A 582 -12.41 4.27 13.90
CA GLN A 582 -12.41 3.34 15.05
C GLN A 582 -12.41 4.09 16.40
N PHE A 583 -11.58 5.14 16.51
CA PHE A 583 -11.50 6.00 17.70
C PHE A 583 -12.51 7.15 17.71
N GLN A 584 -13.40 7.22 16.71
CA GLN A 584 -14.47 8.22 16.60
C GLN A 584 -13.96 9.67 16.57
N ILE A 585 -12.89 9.92 15.83
CA ILE A 585 -12.42 11.28 15.52
C ILE A 585 -13.42 11.97 14.59
N ASP A 586 -13.72 13.23 14.90
CA ASP A 586 -14.68 14.04 14.15
C ASP A 586 -14.24 14.25 12.68
N GLY A 587 -15.20 14.25 11.76
CA GLY A 587 -14.95 14.38 10.30
C GLY A 587 -14.43 13.12 9.60
N SER A 588 -14.00 12.09 10.33
CA SER A 588 -13.41 10.87 9.74
C SER A 588 -14.35 10.12 8.77
N GLU A 589 -15.65 10.02 9.09
CA GLU A 589 -16.63 9.31 8.25
C GLU A 589 -16.84 10.00 6.89
N ALA A 590 -16.95 11.34 6.89
CA ALA A 590 -17.13 12.11 5.66
C ALA A 590 -15.90 12.01 4.74
N CYS A 591 -14.69 12.03 5.31
CA CYS A 591 -13.44 11.81 4.58
C CYS A 591 -13.35 10.40 4.01
N LEU A 592 -13.71 9.40 4.81
CA LEU A 592 -13.66 8.00 4.41
C LEU A 592 -14.62 7.70 3.24
N ARG A 593 -15.79 8.33 3.15
CA ARG A 593 -16.70 8.18 1.98
C ARG A 593 -16.03 8.60 0.67
N LYS A 594 -15.11 9.57 0.70
CA LYS A 594 -14.34 10.01 -0.49
C LYS A 594 -13.36 8.94 -1.01
N MET A 595 -13.23 7.79 -0.34
CA MET A 595 -12.42 6.66 -0.84
C MET A 595 -13.14 5.84 -1.91
N LEU A 596 -14.48 5.87 -1.96
CA LEU A 596 -15.27 5.00 -2.84
C LEU A 596 -14.87 5.13 -4.32
N PRO A 597 -14.65 6.33 -4.89
CA PRO A 597 -14.24 6.46 -6.28
C PRO A 597 -12.88 5.81 -6.61
N LEU A 598 -12.02 5.59 -5.60
CA LEU A 598 -10.69 4.97 -5.79
C LEU A 598 -10.76 3.49 -6.15
N VAL A 599 -11.94 2.87 -6.06
CA VAL A 599 -12.18 1.51 -6.54
C VAL A 599 -11.96 1.35 -8.04
N PHE A 600 -12.08 2.45 -8.79
CA PHE A 600 -11.77 2.47 -10.22
C PHE A 600 -10.28 2.67 -10.52
N SER A 601 -9.42 2.70 -9.50
CA SER A 601 -7.97 2.80 -9.69
C SER A 601 -7.43 1.60 -10.46
N GLN A 602 -6.49 1.86 -11.38
CA GLN A 602 -5.76 0.80 -12.10
C GLN A 602 -4.70 0.12 -11.21
N ASP A 603 -4.34 0.75 -10.09
CA ASP A 603 -3.40 0.19 -9.13
C ASP A 603 -4.10 -0.82 -8.22
N LYS A 604 -3.70 -2.09 -8.33
CA LYS A 604 -4.26 -3.20 -7.56
C LYS A 604 -4.13 -2.99 -6.06
N SER A 605 -3.02 -2.39 -5.61
CA SER A 605 -2.76 -2.16 -4.18
C SER A 605 -3.75 -1.16 -3.57
N ILE A 606 -4.09 -0.10 -4.31
CA ILE A 606 -5.09 0.88 -3.92
C ILE A 606 -6.48 0.25 -3.88
N TYR A 607 -6.85 -0.54 -4.89
CA TYR A 607 -8.12 -1.27 -4.90
C TYR A 607 -8.24 -2.19 -3.68
N GLU A 608 -7.21 -3.00 -3.40
CA GLU A 608 -7.19 -3.92 -2.25
C GLU A 608 -7.31 -3.16 -0.92
N ALA A 609 -6.67 -1.99 -0.79
CA ALA A 609 -6.80 -1.14 0.40
C ALA A 609 -8.23 -0.62 0.60
N VAL A 610 -8.88 -0.14 -0.47
CA VAL A 610 -10.27 0.35 -0.41
C VAL A 610 -11.24 -0.79 -0.11
N GLU A 611 -11.06 -1.95 -0.75
CA GLU A 611 -11.88 -3.13 -0.52
C GLU A 611 -11.79 -3.61 0.95
N ASN A 612 -10.57 -3.74 1.48
CA ASN A 612 -10.35 -4.11 2.88
C ASN A 612 -10.96 -3.10 3.86
N ALA A 613 -10.84 -1.80 3.55
CA ALA A 613 -11.48 -0.74 4.32
C ALA A 613 -13.01 -0.87 4.28
N PHE A 614 -13.58 -1.07 3.10
CA PHE A 614 -15.02 -1.22 2.92
C PHE A 614 -15.57 -2.41 3.72
N VAL A 615 -14.92 -3.58 3.61
CA VAL A 615 -15.30 -4.79 4.36
C VAL A 615 -15.25 -4.51 5.86
N THR A 616 -14.14 -3.97 6.36
CA THR A 616 -13.95 -3.71 7.80
C THR A 616 -14.99 -2.75 8.37
N ILE A 617 -15.44 -1.79 7.57
CA ILE A 617 -16.28 -0.69 8.04
C ILE A 617 -17.78 -1.01 7.90
N TYR A 618 -18.18 -1.57 6.76
CA TYR A 618 -19.59 -1.74 6.41
C TYR A 618 -20.07 -3.18 6.59
N ILE A 619 -19.19 -4.17 6.47
CA ILE A 619 -19.54 -5.60 6.58
C ILE A 619 -19.24 -6.09 8.00
N ARG A 620 -20.29 -6.23 8.81
CA ARG A 620 -20.22 -6.77 10.18
C ARG A 620 -20.71 -8.21 10.23
N LYS A 621 -20.42 -8.89 11.36
CA LYS A 621 -20.90 -10.25 11.65
C LYS A 621 -22.43 -10.34 11.72
N ASN A 622 -23.12 -9.27 12.14
CA ASN A 622 -24.57 -9.24 12.21
C ASN A 622 -25.17 -8.83 10.84
N PRO A 623 -25.96 -9.71 10.18
CA PRO A 623 -26.49 -9.44 8.84
C PRO A 623 -27.47 -8.24 8.80
N VAL A 624 -28.24 -8.01 9.85
CA VAL A 624 -29.23 -6.90 9.90
C VAL A 624 -28.53 -5.55 10.04
N GLU A 625 -27.48 -5.47 10.86
CA GLU A 625 -26.65 -4.25 10.96
C GLU A 625 -25.90 -3.96 9.65
N THR A 626 -25.34 -4.99 9.02
CA THR A 626 -24.67 -4.86 7.72
C THR A 626 -25.63 -4.35 6.65
N ALA A 627 -26.83 -4.93 6.56
CA ALA A 627 -27.87 -4.44 5.66
C ALA A 627 -28.19 -2.96 5.96
N LYS A 628 -28.44 -2.60 7.22
CA LYS A 628 -28.72 -1.21 7.62
C LYS A 628 -27.60 -0.24 7.24
N ASN A 629 -26.33 -0.63 7.44
CA ASN A 629 -25.17 0.19 7.07
C ASN A 629 -25.10 0.41 5.56
N LEU A 630 -25.26 -0.66 4.76
CA LEU A 630 -25.26 -0.57 3.30
C LEU A 630 -26.43 0.29 2.80
N LEU A 631 -27.63 0.14 3.39
CA LEU A 631 -28.79 0.97 3.07
C LEU A 631 -28.50 2.46 3.34
N SER A 632 -28.01 2.79 4.52
CA SER A 632 -27.66 4.19 4.86
C SER A 632 -26.60 4.75 3.91
N LEU A 633 -25.63 3.93 3.50
CA LEU A 633 -24.62 4.34 2.55
C LEU A 633 -25.24 4.60 1.17
N ALA A 634 -26.12 3.72 0.68
CA ALA A 634 -26.77 3.88 -0.62
C ALA A 634 -27.69 5.10 -0.66
N ILE A 635 -28.40 5.41 0.43
CA ILE A 635 -29.31 6.57 0.50
C ILE A 635 -28.53 7.90 0.49
N ASP A 636 -27.41 7.98 1.23
CA ASP A 636 -26.60 9.21 1.32
C ASP A 636 -25.65 9.43 0.13
N SER A 637 -25.58 8.46 -0.81
CA SER A 637 -24.58 8.44 -1.89
C SER A 637 -24.99 9.27 -3.10
N ASN A 638 -24.02 9.93 -3.73
CA ASN A 638 -24.22 10.51 -5.06
C ASN A 638 -24.19 9.42 -6.16
N ILE A 639 -24.55 9.77 -7.40
CA ILE A 639 -24.60 8.82 -8.53
C ILE A 639 -23.24 8.13 -8.78
N GLY A 640 -22.13 8.85 -8.60
CA GLY A 640 -20.78 8.29 -8.73
C GLY A 640 -20.43 7.32 -7.60
N ASP A 641 -20.80 7.65 -6.37
CA ASP A 641 -20.64 6.78 -5.20
C ASP A 641 -21.48 5.51 -5.36
N LEU A 642 -22.70 5.61 -5.90
CA LEU A 642 -23.55 4.46 -6.22
C LEU A 642 -22.93 3.54 -7.28
N ALA A 643 -22.26 4.11 -8.29
CA ALA A 643 -21.53 3.31 -9.28
C ALA A 643 -20.31 2.60 -8.66
N ALA A 644 -19.57 3.28 -7.79
CA ALA A 644 -18.47 2.68 -7.02
C ALA A 644 -18.99 1.57 -6.10
N LEU A 645 -20.12 1.80 -5.42
CA LEU A 645 -20.78 0.82 -4.57
C LEU A 645 -21.26 -0.39 -5.39
N GLU A 646 -21.85 -0.20 -6.57
CA GLU A 646 -22.24 -1.30 -7.47
C GLU A 646 -21.01 -2.15 -7.83
N PHE A 647 -19.87 -1.53 -8.14
CA PHE A 647 -18.63 -2.23 -8.46
C PHE A 647 -18.10 -3.07 -7.27
N ILE A 648 -18.03 -2.47 -6.07
CA ILE A 648 -17.55 -3.16 -4.86
C ILE A 648 -18.48 -4.32 -4.49
N ILE A 649 -19.79 -4.08 -4.45
CA ILE A 649 -20.77 -5.12 -4.08
C ILE A 649 -20.70 -6.28 -5.07
N ALA A 650 -20.60 -6.00 -6.38
CA ALA A 650 -20.44 -7.02 -7.39
C ALA A 650 -19.17 -7.88 -7.12
N ALA A 651 -18.04 -7.26 -6.77
CA ALA A 651 -16.81 -7.96 -6.44
C ALA A 651 -16.94 -8.82 -5.16
N LEU A 652 -17.54 -8.28 -4.10
CA LEU A 652 -17.74 -8.99 -2.83
C LEU A 652 -18.68 -10.19 -2.96
N VAL A 653 -19.74 -10.07 -3.77
CA VAL A 653 -20.63 -11.21 -4.08
C VAL A 653 -19.85 -12.30 -4.82
N SER A 654 -18.98 -11.92 -5.76
CA SER A 654 -18.17 -12.89 -6.52
C SER A 654 -17.15 -13.64 -5.65
N LYS A 655 -16.67 -13.00 -4.58
CA LYS A 655 -15.76 -13.59 -3.58
C LYS A 655 -16.48 -14.41 -2.50
N GLY A 656 -17.79 -14.22 -2.33
CA GLY A 656 -18.59 -14.88 -1.30
C GLY A 656 -18.60 -14.17 0.06
N ASP A 657 -18.12 -12.94 0.15
CA ASP A 657 -18.11 -12.15 1.39
C ASP A 657 -19.52 -11.68 1.78
N ILE A 658 -20.40 -11.48 0.79
CA ILE A 658 -21.84 -11.25 1.02
C ILE A 658 -22.57 -12.59 1.09
N SER A 659 -22.83 -13.02 2.32
CA SER A 659 -23.54 -14.29 2.61
C SER A 659 -25.03 -14.26 2.22
N THR A 660 -25.62 -15.43 2.04
CA THR A 660 -27.08 -15.60 1.81
C THR A 660 -27.94 -15.04 2.96
N SER A 661 -27.43 -15.08 4.20
CA SER A 661 -28.08 -14.45 5.35
C SER A 661 -28.13 -12.92 5.24
N MET A 662 -27.12 -12.28 4.66
CA MET A 662 -27.12 -10.83 4.44
C MET A 662 -28.13 -10.46 3.34
N THR A 663 -28.22 -11.25 2.27
CA THR A 663 -29.25 -11.04 1.24
C THR A 663 -30.65 -11.23 1.81
N SER A 664 -30.86 -12.18 2.73
CA SER A 664 -32.15 -12.35 3.42
C SER A 664 -32.51 -11.11 4.26
N ALA A 665 -31.55 -10.54 4.99
CA ALA A 665 -31.79 -9.32 5.77
C ALA A 665 -32.15 -8.13 4.88
N LEU A 666 -31.54 -8.00 3.70
CA LEU A 666 -31.92 -6.99 2.70
C LEU A 666 -33.35 -7.20 2.20
N TRP A 667 -33.76 -8.45 1.97
CA TRP A 667 -35.15 -8.79 1.64
C TRP A 667 -36.13 -8.44 2.76
N ASP A 668 -35.75 -8.63 4.03
CA ASP A 668 -36.58 -8.24 5.17
C ASP A 668 -36.81 -6.73 5.25
N PHE A 669 -35.81 -5.91 4.89
CA PHE A 669 -35.99 -4.46 4.73
C PHE A 669 -36.89 -4.13 3.53
N PHE A 670 -36.68 -4.78 2.38
CA PHE A 670 -37.53 -4.55 1.21
C PHE A 670 -39.01 -4.89 1.48
N CYS A 671 -39.26 -6.00 2.15
CA CYS A 671 -40.60 -6.52 2.47
C CYS A 671 -41.27 -5.87 3.68
N PHE A 672 -40.64 -4.87 4.32
CA PHE A 672 -41.11 -4.22 5.55
C PHE A 672 -41.30 -5.20 6.73
N ASN A 673 -40.56 -6.32 6.75
CA ASN A 673 -40.55 -7.26 7.87
C ASN A 673 -39.81 -6.67 9.09
N VAL A 674 -38.91 -5.71 8.87
CA VAL A 674 -38.22 -4.98 9.92
C VAL A 674 -39.06 -3.80 10.41
N SER A 675 -39.31 -3.74 11.72
CA SER A 675 -40.09 -2.68 12.35
C SER A 675 -39.47 -1.29 12.12
N GLY A 676 -40.26 -0.34 11.63
CA GLY A 676 -39.82 1.05 11.41
C GLY A 676 -39.17 1.31 10.05
N THR A 677 -39.25 0.37 9.10
CA THR A 677 -38.70 0.54 7.75
C THR A 677 -39.47 1.61 6.97
N THR A 678 -38.74 2.56 6.37
CA THR A 678 -39.30 3.60 5.50
C THR A 678 -39.34 3.16 4.03
N ALA A 679 -40.15 3.83 3.20
CA ALA A 679 -40.20 3.56 1.76
C ALA A 679 -38.84 3.81 1.07
N GLU A 680 -38.10 4.83 1.51
CA GLU A 680 -36.73 5.12 1.07
C GLU A 680 -35.76 3.98 1.41
N GLN A 681 -35.87 3.40 2.61
CA GLN A 681 -35.06 2.25 3.02
C GLN A 681 -35.39 0.99 2.22
N SER A 682 -36.67 0.74 1.91
CA SER A 682 -37.09 -0.34 1.02
C SER A 682 -36.51 -0.15 -0.41
N CYS A 683 -36.53 1.08 -0.93
CA CYS A 683 -35.90 1.42 -2.22
C CYS A 683 -34.39 1.21 -2.20
N GLY A 684 -33.70 1.64 -1.13
CA GLY A 684 -32.27 1.41 -0.93
C GLY A 684 -31.91 -0.07 -0.85
N ALA A 685 -32.72 -0.87 -0.15
CA ALA A 685 -32.54 -2.32 -0.06
C ALA A 685 -32.65 -2.99 -1.45
N LEU A 686 -33.68 -2.63 -2.22
CA LEU A 686 -33.84 -3.16 -3.57
C LEU A 686 -32.68 -2.73 -4.49
N SER A 687 -32.22 -1.48 -4.37
CA SER A 687 -31.07 -0.97 -5.14
C SER A 687 -29.80 -1.80 -4.89
N ILE A 688 -29.50 -2.11 -3.62
CA ILE A 688 -28.37 -2.97 -3.23
C ILE A 688 -28.54 -4.40 -3.76
N LEU A 689 -29.76 -4.95 -3.68
CA LEU A 689 -30.07 -6.27 -4.24
C LEU A 689 -29.86 -6.29 -5.77
N CYS A 690 -30.22 -5.22 -6.49
CA CYS A 690 -29.93 -5.08 -7.92
C CYS A 690 -28.42 -5.01 -8.21
N MET A 691 -27.65 -4.32 -7.37
CA MET A 691 -26.19 -4.27 -7.48
C MET A 691 -25.58 -5.68 -7.30
N ALA A 692 -26.04 -6.44 -6.31
CA ALA A 692 -25.61 -7.82 -6.08
C ALA A 692 -26.00 -8.77 -7.24
N ALA A 693 -27.18 -8.55 -7.83
CA ALA A 693 -27.70 -9.35 -8.94
C ALA A 693 -26.83 -9.29 -10.21
N LYS A 694 -26.00 -8.25 -10.37
CA LYS A 694 -25.04 -8.13 -11.48
C LYS A 694 -24.02 -9.26 -11.51
N SER A 695 -23.58 -9.72 -10.34
CA SER A 695 -22.63 -10.85 -10.21
C SER A 695 -23.33 -12.18 -10.00
N SER A 696 -24.48 -12.19 -9.31
CA SER A 696 -25.25 -13.40 -9.03
C SER A 696 -26.74 -13.16 -9.30
N THR A 697 -27.19 -13.50 -10.51
CA THR A 697 -28.59 -13.30 -10.95
C THR A 697 -29.60 -14.11 -10.13
N GLY A 698 -29.16 -15.16 -9.43
CA GLY A 698 -30.00 -15.98 -8.56
C GLY A 698 -30.52 -15.26 -7.30
N VAL A 699 -29.90 -14.13 -6.89
CA VAL A 699 -30.29 -13.37 -5.68
C VAL A 699 -31.73 -12.85 -5.74
N LEU A 700 -32.23 -12.56 -6.94
CA LEU A 700 -33.58 -12.01 -7.17
C LEU A 700 -34.67 -13.07 -7.32
N SER A 701 -34.30 -14.34 -7.52
CA SER A 701 -35.22 -15.41 -7.91
C SER A 701 -36.26 -15.76 -6.82
N SER A 702 -35.93 -15.57 -5.54
CA SER A 702 -36.77 -16.01 -4.41
C SER A 702 -37.93 -15.05 -4.07
N HIS A 703 -37.87 -13.80 -4.51
CA HIS A 703 -38.81 -12.73 -4.11
C HIS A 703 -39.46 -12.03 -5.32
N LEU A 704 -39.64 -12.73 -6.44
CA LEU A 704 -40.23 -12.17 -7.67
C LEU A 704 -41.62 -11.55 -7.43
N GLN A 705 -42.45 -12.18 -6.60
CA GLN A 705 -43.78 -11.68 -6.27
C GLN A 705 -43.72 -10.38 -5.45
N ASP A 706 -42.81 -10.32 -4.48
CA ASP A 706 -42.63 -9.14 -3.62
C ASP A 706 -42.14 -7.94 -4.44
N ILE A 707 -41.24 -8.15 -5.41
CA ILE A 707 -40.79 -7.09 -6.34
C ILE A 707 -41.99 -6.48 -7.08
N ILE A 708 -42.94 -7.31 -7.51
CA ILE A 708 -44.12 -6.85 -8.26
C ILE A 708 -45.08 -6.10 -7.33
N ASP A 709 -45.42 -6.71 -6.18
CA ASP A 709 -46.45 -6.20 -5.27
C ASP A 709 -46.00 -4.93 -4.52
N ILE A 710 -44.73 -4.86 -4.12
CA ILE A 710 -44.16 -3.71 -3.41
C ILE A 710 -43.64 -2.68 -4.40
N GLY A 711 -42.85 -3.12 -5.39
CA GLY A 711 -42.13 -2.26 -6.33
C GLY A 711 -43.03 -1.44 -7.26
N PHE A 712 -44.20 -1.98 -7.64
CA PHE A 712 -45.20 -1.27 -8.45
C PHE A 712 -46.52 -1.00 -7.70
N GLY A 713 -46.56 -1.29 -6.39
CA GLY A 713 -47.76 -1.17 -5.57
C GLY A 713 -47.96 0.22 -4.97
N ARG A 714 -48.57 0.26 -3.78
CA ARG A 714 -48.84 1.52 -3.06
C ARG A 714 -47.56 2.29 -2.69
N TRP A 715 -46.47 1.59 -2.45
CA TRP A 715 -45.20 2.18 -2.01
C TRP A 715 -44.49 2.95 -3.14
N ALA A 716 -44.70 2.56 -4.39
CA ALA A 716 -44.23 3.31 -5.55
C ALA A 716 -44.87 4.70 -5.68
N LYS A 717 -46.04 4.92 -5.07
CA LYS A 717 -46.66 6.27 -5.01
C LYS A 717 -46.03 7.15 -3.92
N VAL A 718 -45.45 6.53 -2.89
CA VAL A 718 -44.77 7.22 -1.79
C VAL A 718 -43.33 7.52 -2.17
N GLU A 719 -42.62 6.53 -2.72
CA GLU A 719 -41.25 6.65 -3.21
C GLU A 719 -41.21 6.28 -4.71
N PRO A 720 -41.35 7.25 -5.63
CA PRO A 720 -41.44 6.99 -7.07
C PRO A 720 -40.19 6.32 -7.68
N LEU A 721 -39.01 6.48 -7.05
CA LEU A 721 -37.79 5.80 -7.50
C LEU A 721 -37.88 4.28 -7.32
N LEU A 722 -38.76 3.79 -6.45
CA LEU A 722 -38.96 2.36 -6.23
C LEU A 722 -39.44 1.65 -7.50
N ALA A 723 -40.35 2.26 -8.27
CA ALA A 723 -40.83 1.70 -9.53
C ALA A 723 -39.71 1.60 -10.57
N ARG A 724 -38.83 2.61 -10.61
CA ARG A 724 -37.63 2.59 -11.46
C ARG A 724 -36.68 1.46 -11.06
N THR A 725 -36.37 1.34 -9.77
CA THR A 725 -35.49 0.28 -9.24
C THR A 725 -36.10 -1.10 -9.46
N ALA A 726 -37.42 -1.25 -9.36
CA ALA A 726 -38.11 -2.50 -9.69
C ALA A 726 -37.97 -2.88 -11.17
N CYS A 727 -38.07 -1.91 -12.10
CA CYS A 727 -37.77 -2.17 -13.52
C CYS A 727 -36.34 -2.68 -13.72
N ILE A 728 -35.36 -2.05 -13.06
CA ILE A 728 -33.94 -2.48 -13.09
C ILE A 728 -33.81 -3.90 -12.52
N ALA A 729 -34.48 -4.22 -11.41
CA ALA A 729 -34.46 -5.56 -10.82
C ALA A 729 -34.94 -6.62 -11.83
N ILE A 730 -36.02 -6.33 -12.58
CA ILE A 730 -36.53 -7.28 -13.56
C ILE A 730 -35.56 -7.45 -14.75
N GLN A 731 -34.91 -6.37 -15.21
CA GLN A 731 -33.87 -6.45 -16.25
C GLN A 731 -32.67 -7.33 -15.84
N ARG A 732 -32.39 -7.46 -14.54
CA ARG A 732 -31.25 -8.22 -13.99
C ARG A 732 -31.56 -9.69 -13.69
N LEU A 733 -32.77 -10.16 -13.98
CA LEU A 733 -33.16 -11.56 -13.79
C LEU A 733 -32.43 -12.50 -14.76
N SER A 734 -32.20 -13.74 -14.33
CA SER A 734 -31.68 -14.81 -15.18
C SER A 734 -32.69 -15.17 -16.30
N GLU A 735 -32.23 -15.73 -17.42
CA GLU A 735 -33.13 -16.16 -18.52
C GLU A 735 -34.20 -17.15 -18.05
N ASP A 736 -33.87 -18.01 -17.08
CA ASP A 736 -34.82 -18.97 -16.53
C ASP A 736 -35.86 -18.30 -15.60
N ASP A 737 -35.45 -17.32 -14.80
CA ASP A 737 -36.38 -16.60 -13.94
C ASP A 737 -37.27 -15.63 -14.73
N GLN A 738 -36.78 -15.08 -15.83
CA GLN A 738 -37.61 -14.33 -16.79
C GLN A 738 -38.73 -15.21 -17.36
N LYS A 739 -38.41 -16.45 -17.78
CA LYS A 739 -39.42 -17.42 -18.24
C LYS A 739 -40.42 -17.77 -17.14
N LYS A 740 -39.97 -17.98 -15.91
CA LYS A 740 -40.85 -18.22 -14.75
C LYS A 740 -41.78 -17.04 -14.50
N LEU A 741 -41.25 -15.82 -14.48
CA LEU A 741 -42.02 -14.60 -14.29
C LEU A 741 -43.09 -14.43 -15.36
N LEU A 742 -42.76 -14.69 -16.63
CA LEU A 742 -43.73 -14.69 -17.72
C LEU A 742 -44.81 -15.77 -17.57
N SER A 743 -44.44 -16.97 -17.09
CA SER A 743 -45.39 -18.07 -16.93
C SER A 743 -46.39 -17.86 -15.78
N ILE A 744 -45.99 -17.15 -14.72
CA ILE A 744 -46.81 -16.97 -13.51
C ILE A 744 -47.54 -15.61 -13.51
N ASN A 745 -46.85 -14.53 -13.90
CA ASN A 745 -47.34 -13.16 -13.79
C ASN A 745 -47.20 -12.35 -15.10
N GLY A 746 -46.98 -13.00 -16.24
CA GLY A 746 -46.65 -12.31 -17.51
C GLY A 746 -47.64 -11.20 -17.87
N SER A 747 -48.93 -11.50 -17.90
CA SER A 747 -49.97 -10.50 -18.24
C SER A 747 -50.04 -9.35 -17.24
N ARG A 748 -49.84 -9.63 -15.94
CA ARG A 748 -49.86 -8.63 -14.87
C ARG A 748 -48.65 -7.70 -14.94
N VAL A 749 -47.44 -8.24 -15.06
CA VAL A 749 -46.20 -7.45 -15.14
C VAL A 749 -46.18 -6.62 -16.41
N ILE A 750 -46.52 -7.21 -17.56
CA ILE A 750 -46.59 -6.48 -18.83
C ILE A 750 -47.64 -5.37 -18.73
N GLY A 751 -48.84 -5.64 -18.21
CA GLY A 751 -49.86 -4.61 -18.01
C GLY A 751 -49.42 -3.48 -17.08
N ILE A 752 -48.65 -3.78 -16.03
CA ILE A 752 -48.05 -2.78 -15.13
C ILE A 752 -47.02 -1.93 -15.89
N LEU A 753 -46.11 -2.54 -16.65
CA LEU A 753 -45.09 -1.83 -17.42
C LEU A 753 -45.73 -0.96 -18.51
N GLU A 754 -46.71 -1.48 -19.24
CA GLU A 754 -47.46 -0.72 -20.24
C GLU A 754 -48.14 0.51 -19.63
N SER A 755 -48.71 0.34 -18.44
CA SER A 755 -49.44 1.38 -17.74
C SER A 755 -48.53 2.37 -17.01
N LEU A 756 -47.31 1.96 -16.65
CA LEU A 756 -46.26 2.89 -16.20
C LEU A 756 -45.81 3.80 -17.36
N VAL A 757 -45.64 3.23 -18.56
CA VAL A 757 -45.26 3.99 -19.76
C VAL A 757 -46.41 4.89 -20.23
N SER A 758 -47.66 4.40 -20.23
CA SER A 758 -48.81 5.12 -20.79
C SER A 758 -49.57 5.97 -19.77
N GLY A 759 -49.36 5.77 -18.47
CA GLY A 759 -50.12 6.36 -17.37
C GLY A 759 -49.52 7.62 -16.74
N PHE A 760 -50.27 8.20 -15.79
CA PHE A 760 -49.97 9.49 -15.14
C PHE A 760 -49.84 9.41 -13.61
N TRP A 761 -49.60 8.22 -13.06
CA TRP A 761 -49.56 8.04 -11.60
C TRP A 761 -48.18 8.32 -10.96
N LEU A 762 -47.15 8.62 -11.75
CA LEU A 762 -45.85 9.09 -11.27
C LEU A 762 -45.71 10.60 -11.52
N PRO A 763 -45.01 11.33 -10.63
CA PRO A 763 -44.58 12.70 -10.89
C PRO A 763 -43.80 12.83 -12.20
N GLU A 764 -44.01 13.93 -12.93
CA GLU A 764 -43.46 14.13 -14.28
C GLU A 764 -41.93 14.07 -14.35
N ASN A 765 -41.25 14.59 -13.32
CA ASN A 765 -39.79 14.57 -13.22
C ASN A 765 -39.20 13.16 -13.09
N ILE A 766 -39.93 12.21 -12.47
CA ILE A 766 -39.45 10.83 -12.25
C ILE A 766 -39.99 9.88 -13.31
N TRP A 767 -41.14 10.21 -13.91
CA TRP A 767 -41.75 9.42 -14.98
C TRP A 767 -40.79 9.13 -16.13
N TYR A 768 -40.03 10.13 -16.60
CA TYR A 768 -39.05 9.93 -17.68
C TYR A 768 -38.03 8.83 -17.35
N ALA A 769 -37.48 8.85 -16.13
CA ALA A 769 -36.49 7.87 -15.69
C ALA A 769 -37.10 6.47 -15.47
N ALA A 770 -38.34 6.39 -14.98
CA ALA A 770 -39.03 5.11 -14.80
C ALA A 770 -39.53 4.52 -16.12
N ALA A 771 -39.98 5.36 -17.06
CA ALA A 771 -40.45 4.95 -18.37
C ALA A 771 -39.32 4.40 -19.25
N ASP A 772 -38.14 5.02 -19.20
CA ASP A 772 -36.92 4.49 -19.86
C ASP A 772 -36.62 3.05 -19.40
N GLU A 773 -36.49 2.85 -18.08
CA GLU A 773 -36.20 1.54 -17.50
C GLU A 773 -37.32 0.52 -17.73
N ALA A 774 -38.58 0.97 -17.82
CA ALA A 774 -39.72 0.09 -18.14
C ALA A 774 -39.69 -0.37 -19.61
N ILE A 775 -39.35 0.52 -20.56
CA ILE A 775 -39.18 0.14 -21.97
C ILE A 775 -38.00 -0.83 -22.11
N ALA A 776 -36.87 -0.57 -21.44
CA ALA A 776 -35.73 -1.49 -21.44
C ALA A 776 -36.07 -2.85 -20.81
N ALA A 777 -36.90 -2.87 -19.75
CA ALA A 777 -37.41 -4.10 -19.14
C ALA A 777 -38.29 -4.90 -20.13
N ILE A 778 -39.19 -4.23 -20.86
CA ILE A 778 -40.01 -4.85 -21.91
C ILE A 778 -39.14 -5.57 -22.95
N TYR A 779 -38.12 -4.88 -23.47
CA TYR A 779 -37.20 -5.44 -24.48
C TYR A 779 -36.37 -6.63 -23.96
N THR A 780 -36.18 -6.70 -22.65
CA THR A 780 -35.39 -7.75 -21.99
C THR A 780 -36.23 -9.00 -21.73
N ILE A 781 -37.46 -8.82 -21.26
CA ILE A 781 -38.29 -9.93 -20.75
C ILE A 781 -39.22 -10.46 -21.84
N TYR A 782 -39.83 -9.60 -22.64
CA TYR A 782 -40.90 -10.03 -23.54
C TYR A 782 -40.33 -10.79 -24.76
N PRO A 783 -40.93 -11.93 -25.18
CA PRO A 783 -40.38 -12.71 -26.30
C PRO A 783 -40.40 -12.01 -27.66
N ILE A 784 -41.37 -11.11 -27.89
CA ILE A 784 -41.58 -10.41 -29.17
C ILE A 784 -41.72 -8.89 -28.90
N PRO A 785 -40.67 -8.24 -28.38
CA PRO A 785 -40.75 -6.88 -27.84
C PRO A 785 -41.19 -5.84 -28.86
N GLU A 786 -40.89 -6.06 -30.14
CA GLU A 786 -41.26 -5.17 -31.26
C GLU A 786 -42.78 -4.99 -31.40
N THR A 787 -43.57 -6.03 -31.13
CA THR A 787 -45.03 -5.96 -31.24
C THR A 787 -45.64 -5.14 -30.10
N LEU A 788 -45.22 -5.42 -28.86
CA LEU A 788 -45.68 -4.68 -27.69
C LEU A 788 -45.23 -3.20 -27.75
N ALA A 789 -43.99 -2.96 -28.16
CA ALA A 789 -43.48 -1.61 -28.32
C ALA A 789 -44.24 -0.83 -29.40
N ALA A 790 -44.59 -1.46 -30.52
CA ALA A 790 -45.43 -0.84 -31.55
C ALA A 790 -46.82 -0.47 -31.01
N ASP A 791 -47.43 -1.34 -30.20
CA ASP A 791 -48.73 -1.07 -29.57
C ASP A 791 -48.64 0.05 -28.53
N LEU A 792 -47.55 0.15 -27.77
CA LEU A 792 -47.29 1.27 -26.87
C LEU A 792 -47.16 2.60 -27.61
N VAL A 793 -46.45 2.63 -28.73
CA VAL A 793 -46.35 3.83 -29.57
C VAL A 793 -47.71 4.22 -30.15
N LYS A 794 -48.52 3.25 -30.59
CA LYS A 794 -49.88 3.53 -31.08
C LYS A 794 -50.81 4.05 -29.98
N LYS A 795 -50.82 3.41 -28.80
CA LYS A 795 -51.62 3.84 -27.62
C LYS A 795 -51.23 5.24 -27.15
N SER A 796 -49.93 5.54 -27.11
CA SER A 796 -49.44 6.87 -26.75
C SER A 796 -49.82 7.91 -27.82
N LEU A 797 -49.72 7.57 -29.11
CA LEU A 797 -50.15 8.44 -30.21
C LEU A 797 -51.64 8.76 -30.14
N SER A 798 -52.52 7.77 -29.94
CA SER A 798 -53.96 8.01 -29.81
C SER A 798 -54.25 8.96 -28.63
N TYR A 799 -53.58 8.75 -27.50
CA TYR A 799 -53.75 9.60 -26.32
C TYR A 799 -53.33 11.07 -26.51
N VAL A 800 -52.37 11.35 -27.41
CA VAL A 800 -52.00 12.72 -27.79
C VAL A 800 -53.12 13.42 -28.57
N PHE A 801 -53.84 12.68 -29.41
CA PHE A 801 -54.86 13.20 -30.34
C PHE A 801 -56.32 12.91 -29.91
N ASP A 802 -56.54 12.19 -28.82
CA ASP A 802 -57.87 11.95 -28.25
C ASP A 802 -58.46 13.27 -27.73
N CYS A 803 -59.41 13.83 -28.49
CA CYS A 803 -60.15 15.04 -28.15
C CYS A 803 -61.06 14.80 -26.93
N SER A 804 -60.62 15.17 -25.74
CA SER A 804 -61.53 15.42 -24.61
C SER A 804 -62.19 16.80 -24.79
N GLY A 805 -63.09 16.89 -25.76
CA GLY A 805 -63.85 18.09 -26.12
C GLY A 805 -65.05 17.76 -27.01
N GLY A 806 -65.80 16.72 -26.64
CA GLY A 806 -67.10 16.41 -27.24
C GLY A 806 -68.21 17.07 -26.42
N ASP A 807 -68.53 18.31 -26.77
CA ASP A 807 -69.86 18.94 -26.69
C ASP A 807 -69.67 20.42 -27.08
N GLU A 808 -69.84 20.75 -28.37
CA GLU A 808 -70.40 22.05 -28.83
C GLU A 808 -70.29 22.30 -30.36
N LEU A 809 -69.59 21.49 -31.15
CA LEU A 809 -69.44 21.77 -32.60
C LEU A 809 -70.05 20.70 -33.51
N GLN A 810 -71.29 20.31 -33.21
CA GLN A 810 -72.10 19.44 -34.08
C GLN A 810 -73.14 20.20 -34.92
N HIS A 811 -73.04 21.52 -35.01
CA HIS A 811 -73.80 22.30 -35.96
C HIS A 811 -72.85 23.07 -36.89
N GLU A 812 -73.19 23.04 -38.18
CA GLU A 812 -72.49 23.65 -39.32
C GLU A 812 -71.40 22.78 -39.98
N ILE A 813 -71.82 21.61 -40.46
CA ILE A 813 -71.22 21.02 -41.67
C ILE A 813 -72.06 21.52 -42.85
N ASP A 814 -71.57 22.53 -43.53
CA ASP A 814 -71.75 22.69 -44.98
C ASP A 814 -70.68 23.63 -45.56
N GLY A 815 -69.85 23.08 -46.45
CA GLY A 815 -69.06 23.87 -47.39
C GLY A 815 -67.56 24.07 -47.07
N SER A 816 -66.74 23.34 -47.82
CA SER A 816 -65.32 23.60 -48.13
C SER A 816 -64.26 23.23 -47.07
N SER A 817 -63.13 22.75 -47.58
CA SER A 817 -61.93 22.28 -46.88
C SER A 817 -61.46 23.20 -45.75
N ALA A 818 -61.78 22.85 -44.51
CA ALA A 818 -61.18 23.42 -43.31
C ALA A 818 -60.25 22.37 -42.69
N SER A 819 -58.95 22.69 -42.62
CA SER A 819 -57.98 21.95 -41.81
C SER A 819 -58.48 21.91 -40.36
N ILE A 820 -58.84 20.73 -39.86
CA ILE A 820 -59.23 20.55 -38.45
C ILE A 820 -58.00 20.87 -37.59
N LEU A 821 -57.98 22.06 -36.98
CA LEU A 821 -56.96 22.47 -36.03
C LEU A 821 -57.21 21.73 -34.71
N THR A 822 -56.49 20.63 -34.48
CA THR A 822 -56.56 19.88 -33.22
C THR A 822 -55.64 20.56 -32.20
N THR A 823 -56.17 20.97 -31.05
CA THR A 823 -55.35 21.49 -29.93
C THR A 823 -54.70 20.33 -29.18
N VAL A 824 -53.38 20.35 -29.03
CA VAL A 824 -52.61 19.26 -28.40
C VAL A 824 -51.95 19.76 -27.11
N GLN A 825 -52.06 18.98 -26.04
CA GLN A 825 -51.37 19.26 -24.78
C GLN A 825 -49.86 19.01 -24.93
N VAL A 826 -49.06 20.02 -24.59
CA VAL A 826 -47.59 20.00 -24.71
C VAL A 826 -46.98 18.82 -23.96
N ALA A 827 -47.39 18.56 -22.71
CA ALA A 827 -46.89 17.45 -21.90
C ALA A 827 -47.15 16.09 -22.57
N LYS A 828 -48.34 15.87 -23.13
CA LYS A 828 -48.69 14.62 -23.83
C LYS A 828 -47.81 14.41 -25.07
N LEU A 829 -47.60 15.47 -25.86
CA LEU A 829 -46.72 15.42 -27.02
C LEU A 829 -45.26 15.17 -26.64
N SER A 830 -44.76 15.80 -25.58
CA SER A 830 -43.42 15.57 -25.04
C SER A 830 -43.21 14.11 -24.64
N ARG A 831 -44.16 13.53 -23.88
CA ARG A 831 -44.11 12.11 -23.47
C ARG A 831 -44.15 11.16 -24.67
N TYR A 832 -44.99 11.43 -25.67
CA TYR A 832 -45.02 10.65 -26.90
C TYR A 832 -43.66 10.67 -27.62
N LEU A 833 -43.08 11.85 -27.86
CA LEU A 833 -41.76 11.97 -28.50
C LEU A 833 -40.67 11.24 -27.70
N PHE A 834 -40.74 11.32 -26.37
CA PHE A 834 -39.85 10.57 -25.50
C PHE A 834 -40.02 9.06 -25.72
N ILE A 835 -41.24 8.51 -25.62
CA ILE A 835 -41.50 7.07 -25.81
C ILE A 835 -41.01 6.58 -27.16
N VAL A 836 -41.37 7.26 -28.27
CA VAL A 836 -40.96 6.82 -29.61
C VAL A 836 -39.45 6.79 -29.75
N SER A 837 -38.74 7.78 -29.21
CA SER A 837 -37.28 7.81 -29.26
C SER A 837 -36.60 6.71 -28.42
N HIS A 838 -37.19 6.35 -27.28
CA HIS A 838 -36.68 5.27 -26.42
C HIS A 838 -36.95 3.90 -27.03
N VAL A 839 -38.12 3.71 -27.64
CA VAL A 839 -38.46 2.49 -28.39
C VAL A 839 -37.51 2.33 -29.58
N ALA A 840 -37.26 3.38 -30.35
CA ALA A 840 -36.32 3.32 -31.47
C ALA A 840 -34.89 2.93 -31.04
N MET A 841 -34.40 3.51 -29.94
CA MET A 841 -33.07 3.20 -29.41
C MET A 841 -32.99 1.77 -28.86
N ASN A 842 -33.99 1.31 -28.11
CA ASN A 842 -34.02 -0.07 -27.61
C ASN A 842 -34.18 -1.09 -28.76
N GLN A 843 -34.90 -0.73 -29.83
CA GLN A 843 -34.97 -1.56 -31.03
C GLN A 843 -33.60 -1.71 -31.70
N LEU A 844 -32.81 -0.65 -31.80
CA LEU A 844 -31.43 -0.71 -32.29
C LEU A 844 -30.59 -1.67 -31.44
N VAL A 845 -30.60 -1.50 -30.12
CA VAL A 845 -29.86 -2.37 -29.18
C VAL A 845 -30.32 -3.83 -29.29
N TYR A 846 -31.62 -4.07 -29.51
CA TYR A 846 -32.18 -5.40 -29.71
C TYR A 846 -31.68 -6.06 -31.00
N ILE A 847 -31.61 -5.31 -32.12
CA ILE A 847 -31.05 -5.80 -33.39
C ILE A 847 -29.58 -6.17 -33.21
N GLU A 848 -28.77 -5.31 -32.60
CA GLU A 848 -27.35 -5.58 -32.31
C GLU A 848 -27.17 -6.79 -31.38
N SER A 849 -28.06 -6.96 -30.39
CA SER A 849 -28.07 -8.13 -29.50
C SER A 849 -28.40 -9.42 -30.25
N CYS A 850 -29.39 -9.38 -31.15
CA CYS A 850 -29.73 -10.51 -32.01
C CYS A 850 -28.58 -10.88 -32.94
N ALA A 851 -27.94 -9.91 -33.59
CA ALA A 851 -26.76 -10.14 -34.43
C ALA A 851 -25.63 -10.82 -33.64
N ARG A 852 -25.32 -10.32 -32.44
CA ARG A 852 -24.32 -10.93 -31.53
C ARG A 852 -24.71 -12.34 -31.09
N LYS A 853 -25.99 -12.62 -30.82
CA LYS A 853 -26.47 -13.97 -30.46
C LYS A 853 -26.30 -14.95 -31.62
N ILE A 854 -26.65 -14.53 -32.85
CA ILE A 854 -26.44 -15.33 -34.07
C ILE A 854 -24.95 -15.64 -34.25
N GLN A 855 -24.07 -14.64 -34.11
CA GLN A 855 -22.63 -14.82 -34.22
C GLN A 855 -22.09 -15.79 -33.15
N LYS A 856 -22.51 -15.66 -31.89
CA LYS A 856 -22.13 -16.60 -30.80
C LYS A 856 -22.60 -18.03 -31.09
N GLN A 857 -23.84 -18.21 -31.52
CA GLN A 857 -24.38 -19.53 -31.86
C GLN A 857 -23.64 -20.17 -33.04
N LYS A 858 -23.23 -19.37 -34.03
CA LYS A 858 -22.38 -19.83 -35.13
C LYS A 858 -21.02 -20.32 -34.65
N VAL A 859 -20.30 -19.52 -33.84
CA VAL A 859 -18.99 -19.92 -33.28
C VAL A 859 -19.10 -21.19 -32.43
N VAL A 860 -20.17 -21.34 -31.65
CA VAL A 860 -20.42 -22.56 -30.87
C VAL A 860 -20.71 -23.76 -31.78
N LYS A 861 -21.49 -23.57 -32.85
CA LYS A 861 -21.79 -24.60 -33.84
C LYS A 861 -20.53 -25.03 -34.61
N GLU A 862 -19.71 -24.09 -35.06
CA GLU A 862 -18.42 -24.35 -35.71
C GLU A 862 -17.46 -25.10 -34.78
N ARG A 863 -17.35 -24.71 -33.52
CA ARG A 863 -16.57 -25.47 -32.51
C ARG A 863 -17.12 -26.89 -32.33
N ALA A 864 -18.44 -27.06 -32.23
CA ALA A 864 -19.07 -28.36 -32.11
C ALA A 864 -18.92 -29.24 -33.37
N ASP A 865 -18.78 -28.63 -34.55
CA ASP A 865 -18.54 -29.31 -35.82
C ASP A 865 -17.06 -29.71 -35.97
N ILE A 866 -16.12 -28.87 -35.50
CA ILE A 866 -14.69 -29.20 -35.38
C ILE A 866 -14.48 -30.35 -34.38
N ASP A 867 -15.15 -30.32 -33.22
CA ASP A 867 -15.06 -31.38 -32.22
C ASP A 867 -15.68 -32.69 -32.74
N ARG A 868 -16.77 -32.64 -33.53
CA ARG A 868 -17.34 -33.81 -34.21
C ARG A 868 -16.40 -34.38 -35.28
N HIS A 869 -15.71 -33.53 -36.04
CA HIS A 869 -14.70 -33.98 -37.01
C HIS A 869 -13.45 -34.59 -36.36
N ASN A 870 -13.06 -34.11 -35.17
CA ASN A 870 -11.97 -34.70 -34.38
C ASN A 870 -12.33 -36.05 -33.73
N ILE A 871 -13.61 -36.32 -33.47
CA ILE A 871 -14.05 -37.63 -32.95
C ILE A 871 -14.15 -38.67 -34.09
N ASN A 872 -14.51 -38.25 -35.30
CA ASN A 872 -14.60 -39.13 -36.47
C ASN A 872 -13.26 -39.42 -37.16
N SER A 873 -12.14 -38.77 -36.78
CA SER A 873 -10.80 -38.99 -37.36
C SER A 873 -10.08 -40.25 -36.86
N LYS A 874 -10.73 -41.09 -36.03
CA LYS A 874 -10.23 -42.44 -35.67
C LYS A 874 -10.68 -43.56 -36.61
N GLY A 875 -11.43 -43.27 -37.68
CA GLY A 875 -11.79 -44.23 -38.73
C GLY A 875 -11.46 -43.69 -40.12
N ALA A 876 -10.64 -44.42 -40.87
CA ALA A 876 -10.14 -44.01 -42.19
C ALA A 876 -11.27 -43.71 -43.20
N ILE A 877 -11.32 -42.48 -43.71
CA ILE A 877 -12.18 -42.04 -44.83
C ILE A 877 -11.32 -41.22 -45.84
N PRO A 878 -11.62 -41.25 -47.16
CA PRO A 878 -10.71 -40.86 -48.26
C PRO A 878 -10.40 -39.34 -48.36
N PRO A 879 -9.38 -38.95 -49.15
CA PRO A 879 -8.74 -37.62 -49.09
C PRO A 879 -9.54 -36.44 -49.68
N ASP A 880 -10.77 -36.64 -50.14
CA ASP A 880 -11.50 -35.61 -50.90
C ASP A 880 -12.42 -34.72 -50.04
N SER A 881 -12.79 -35.09 -48.82
CA SER A 881 -13.65 -34.25 -47.96
C SER A 881 -12.90 -33.28 -47.04
N LEU A 882 -11.56 -33.38 -46.95
CA LEU A 882 -10.72 -32.43 -46.21
C LEU A 882 -10.40 -31.18 -47.05
N LYS A 883 -10.56 -31.28 -48.37
CA LYS A 883 -10.36 -30.15 -49.28
C LYS A 883 -11.45 -29.10 -49.13
N ASP A 884 -12.73 -29.47 -49.01
CA ASP A 884 -13.80 -28.46 -48.97
C ASP A 884 -13.70 -27.50 -47.78
N ASN A 885 -13.37 -27.95 -46.57
CA ASN A 885 -13.23 -27.04 -45.41
C ASN A 885 -11.91 -26.23 -45.42
N SER A 886 -10.82 -26.79 -45.95
CA SER A 886 -9.57 -26.05 -46.17
C SER A 886 -9.71 -25.03 -47.29
N ILE A 887 -10.43 -25.38 -48.35
CA ILE A 887 -10.79 -24.52 -49.47
C ILE A 887 -11.77 -23.43 -49.00
N ASN A 888 -12.73 -23.72 -48.11
CA ASN A 888 -13.65 -22.71 -47.59
C ASN A 888 -12.96 -21.66 -46.69
N ALA A 889 -11.93 -22.06 -45.94
CA ALA A 889 -11.07 -21.15 -45.18
C ALA A 889 -10.10 -20.36 -46.08
N GLU A 890 -9.54 -20.98 -47.14
CA GLU A 890 -8.67 -20.32 -48.13
C GLU A 890 -9.43 -19.44 -49.14
N LEU A 891 -10.72 -19.71 -49.40
CA LEU A 891 -11.61 -18.91 -50.27
C LEU A 891 -12.33 -17.77 -49.53
N GLY A 892 -12.15 -17.63 -48.21
CA GLY A 892 -12.77 -16.56 -47.42
C GLY A 892 -14.29 -16.69 -47.26
N LEU A 893 -14.88 -17.88 -47.38
CA LEU A 893 -16.34 -18.06 -47.27
C LEU A 893 -16.89 -17.66 -45.90
N ALA A 894 -16.13 -17.86 -44.81
CA ALA A 894 -16.47 -17.35 -43.47
C ALA A 894 -16.56 -15.81 -43.44
N SER A 895 -15.64 -15.11 -44.11
CA SER A 895 -15.66 -13.65 -44.23
C SER A 895 -16.83 -13.13 -45.09
N SER A 896 -17.31 -13.94 -46.04
CA SER A 896 -18.46 -13.60 -46.88
C SER A 896 -19.79 -13.70 -46.11
N GLU A 897 -19.93 -14.68 -45.21
CA GLU A 897 -21.13 -14.82 -44.38
C GLU A 897 -21.19 -13.79 -43.25
N GLU A 898 -20.06 -13.43 -42.66
CA GLU A 898 -19.98 -12.31 -41.69
C GLU A 898 -20.36 -10.99 -42.38
N ALA A 899 -19.86 -10.74 -43.60
CA ALA A 899 -20.28 -9.59 -44.38
C ALA A 899 -21.78 -9.59 -44.72
N ILE A 900 -22.42 -10.76 -44.92
CA ILE A 900 -23.87 -10.84 -45.12
C ILE A 900 -24.62 -10.48 -43.83
N LEU A 901 -24.17 -10.97 -42.66
CA LEU A 901 -24.79 -10.64 -41.37
C LEU A 901 -24.66 -9.16 -41.05
N ASP A 902 -23.50 -8.56 -41.30
CA ASP A 902 -23.26 -7.13 -41.12
C ASP A 902 -24.14 -6.31 -42.07
N ASN A 903 -24.24 -6.69 -43.34
CA ASN A 903 -25.14 -6.04 -44.30
C ASN A 903 -26.63 -6.16 -43.91
N LEU A 904 -27.04 -7.30 -43.32
CA LEU A 904 -28.41 -7.49 -42.82
C LEU A 904 -28.67 -6.64 -41.58
N SER A 905 -27.71 -6.55 -40.65
CA SER A 905 -27.79 -5.66 -39.49
C SER A 905 -27.92 -4.21 -39.94
N ASP A 906 -27.01 -3.74 -40.80
CA ASP A 906 -27.03 -2.38 -41.36
C ASP A 906 -28.35 -2.03 -42.04
N LYS A 907 -28.96 -3.00 -42.74
CA LYS A 907 -30.27 -2.82 -43.38
C LYS A 907 -31.40 -2.74 -42.34
N ALA A 908 -31.39 -3.61 -41.34
CA ALA A 908 -32.40 -3.63 -40.28
C ALA A 908 -32.34 -2.37 -39.42
N GLU A 909 -31.15 -1.86 -39.13
CA GLU A 909 -30.94 -0.59 -38.42
C GLU A 909 -31.51 0.60 -39.21
N LYS A 910 -31.21 0.67 -40.51
CA LYS A 910 -31.74 1.72 -41.40
C LYS A 910 -33.27 1.66 -41.50
N GLU A 911 -33.85 0.46 -41.49
CA GLU A 911 -35.30 0.26 -41.61
C GLU A 911 -36.11 0.84 -40.45
N ILE A 912 -35.51 1.02 -39.26
CA ILE A 912 -36.17 1.64 -38.10
C ILE A 912 -36.74 3.02 -38.45
N ILE A 913 -35.96 3.84 -39.18
CA ILE A 913 -36.33 5.24 -39.51
C ILE A 913 -36.74 5.39 -40.97
N SER A 914 -35.95 4.86 -41.91
CA SER A 914 -36.12 5.13 -43.34
C SER A 914 -37.25 4.31 -43.99
N GLY A 915 -37.68 3.22 -43.35
CA GLY A 915 -38.69 2.29 -43.87
C GLY A 915 -38.19 1.44 -45.04
N GLY A 916 -38.91 0.35 -45.34
CA GLY A 916 -38.71 -0.41 -46.58
C GLY A 916 -39.08 0.42 -47.82
N SER A 917 -38.59 -0.01 -48.99
CA SER A 917 -38.55 0.75 -50.27
C SER A 917 -39.86 1.33 -50.84
N SER A 918 -41.00 1.30 -50.14
CA SER A 918 -42.25 1.94 -50.59
C SER A 918 -43.16 2.51 -49.48
N GLU A 919 -42.98 2.19 -48.20
CA GLU A 919 -43.83 2.69 -47.11
C GLU A 919 -43.01 3.06 -45.87
N LYS A 920 -43.34 4.18 -45.21
CA LYS A 920 -42.67 4.61 -43.98
C LYS A 920 -43.23 3.81 -42.79
N ASN A 921 -42.33 3.31 -41.96
CA ASN A 921 -42.70 2.67 -40.69
C ASN A 921 -43.24 3.73 -39.70
N LEU A 922 -43.91 3.28 -38.62
CA LEU A 922 -44.50 4.15 -37.58
C LEU A 922 -43.51 5.20 -37.05
N ILE A 923 -42.29 4.78 -36.77
CA ILE A 923 -41.20 5.66 -36.31
C ILE A 923 -40.75 6.60 -37.43
N GLY A 924 -40.66 6.15 -38.68
CA GLY A 924 -40.30 6.97 -39.84
C GLY A 924 -41.28 8.12 -40.13
N HIS A 925 -42.58 7.91 -39.91
CA HIS A 925 -43.57 8.99 -39.92
C HIS A 925 -43.31 10.01 -38.80
N CYS A 926 -43.02 9.53 -37.59
CA CYS A 926 -42.65 10.39 -36.46
C CYS A 926 -41.36 11.17 -36.73
N ALA A 927 -40.34 10.57 -37.33
CA ALA A 927 -39.07 11.23 -37.66
C ALA A 927 -39.27 12.42 -38.63
N SER A 928 -40.17 12.24 -39.62
CA SER A 928 -40.53 13.30 -40.56
C SER A 928 -41.25 14.47 -39.88
N PHE A 929 -42.16 14.16 -38.94
CA PHE A 929 -42.84 15.16 -38.11
C PHE A 929 -41.86 15.88 -37.18
N LEU A 930 -40.98 15.12 -36.52
CA LEU A 930 -40.00 15.63 -35.56
C LEU A 930 -39.01 16.61 -36.19
N SER A 931 -38.45 16.28 -37.36
CA SER A 931 -37.55 17.21 -38.08
C SER A 931 -38.24 18.54 -38.41
N LYS A 932 -39.51 18.52 -38.82
CA LYS A 932 -40.29 19.75 -39.06
C LYS A 932 -40.59 20.51 -37.76
N LEU A 933 -40.92 19.80 -36.68
CA LEU A 933 -41.19 20.38 -35.38
C LEU A 933 -39.94 21.10 -34.82
N CYS A 934 -38.78 20.43 -34.84
CA CYS A 934 -37.52 20.99 -34.35
C CYS A 934 -37.02 22.20 -35.17
N ARG A 935 -37.36 22.28 -36.47
CA ARG A 935 -37.06 23.47 -37.29
C ARG A 935 -37.91 24.69 -36.93
N ASN A 936 -39.04 24.51 -36.24
CA ASN A 936 -39.85 25.63 -35.76
C ASN A 936 -39.31 26.16 -34.41
N PHE A 937 -38.25 26.97 -34.49
CA PHE A 937 -37.57 27.53 -33.33
C PHE A 937 -38.50 28.32 -32.40
N SER A 938 -39.46 29.06 -32.96
CA SER A 938 -40.40 29.87 -32.16
C SER A 938 -41.28 29.03 -31.24
N LEU A 939 -41.76 27.88 -31.74
CA LEU A 939 -42.58 26.95 -30.97
C LEU A 939 -41.74 26.21 -29.92
N MET A 940 -40.54 25.77 -30.31
CA MET A 940 -39.63 25.05 -29.43
C MET A 940 -39.14 25.93 -28.26
N GLN A 941 -38.80 27.19 -28.51
CA GLN A 941 -38.39 28.12 -27.44
C GLN A 941 -39.54 28.45 -26.47
N LYS A 942 -40.78 28.50 -26.96
CA LYS A 942 -41.95 28.78 -26.13
C LYS A 942 -42.25 27.66 -25.12
N TYR A 943 -41.91 26.41 -25.45
CA TYR A 943 -42.22 25.24 -24.63
C TYR A 943 -40.95 24.41 -24.35
N PRO A 944 -40.21 24.71 -23.27
CA PRO A 944 -38.92 24.08 -22.96
C PRO A 944 -38.96 22.55 -22.78
N GLU A 945 -40.03 21.99 -22.21
CA GLU A 945 -40.17 20.53 -22.02
C GLU A 945 -40.33 19.77 -23.34
N LEU A 946 -41.08 20.38 -24.27
CA LEU A 946 -41.23 19.87 -25.63
C LEU A 946 -39.92 20.00 -26.40
N GLN A 947 -39.18 21.09 -26.19
CA GLN A 947 -37.87 21.25 -26.76
C GLN A 947 -36.88 20.19 -26.26
N ALA A 948 -36.87 19.92 -24.95
CA ALA A 948 -36.00 18.90 -24.35
C ALA A 948 -36.31 17.50 -24.89
N SER A 949 -37.58 17.09 -24.86
CA SER A 949 -37.99 15.76 -25.35
C SER A 949 -37.85 15.63 -26.86
N GLY A 950 -38.19 16.68 -27.62
CA GLY A 950 -38.07 16.70 -29.07
C GLY A 950 -36.63 16.70 -29.56
N MET A 951 -35.74 17.50 -28.94
CA MET A 951 -34.32 17.49 -29.31
C MET A 951 -33.62 16.20 -28.89
N LEU A 952 -33.95 15.63 -27.73
CA LEU A 952 -33.45 14.31 -27.32
C LEU A 952 -33.89 13.23 -28.32
N ALA A 953 -35.17 13.27 -28.73
CA ALA A 953 -35.69 12.35 -29.74
C ALA A 953 -34.99 12.51 -31.09
N LEU A 954 -34.73 13.76 -31.52
CA LEU A 954 -34.03 14.04 -32.77
C LEU A 954 -32.62 13.47 -32.72
N CYS A 955 -31.87 13.73 -31.64
CA CYS A 955 -30.52 13.22 -31.43
C CYS A 955 -30.46 11.68 -31.50
N ARG A 956 -31.41 10.97 -30.86
CA ARG A 956 -31.43 9.50 -30.90
C ARG A 956 -31.78 8.94 -32.27
N PHE A 957 -32.68 9.59 -33.01
CA PHE A 957 -32.94 9.21 -34.40
C PHE A 957 -31.71 9.44 -35.28
N MET A 958 -30.94 10.51 -35.03
CA MET A 958 -29.69 10.75 -35.74
C MET A 958 -28.63 9.65 -35.47
N ILE A 959 -28.63 9.00 -34.28
CA ILE A 959 -27.69 7.90 -33.97
C ILE A 959 -28.00 6.65 -34.81
N ILE A 960 -29.26 6.42 -35.16
CA ILE A 960 -29.72 5.20 -35.84
C ILE A 960 -29.45 5.26 -37.36
N ASP A 961 -29.72 6.39 -38.03
CA ASP A 961 -29.57 6.52 -39.49
C ASP A 961 -28.63 7.67 -39.89
N ALA A 962 -27.56 7.34 -40.61
CA ALA A 962 -26.57 8.28 -41.11
C ALA A 962 -27.17 9.35 -42.06
N ASN A 963 -28.14 8.97 -42.91
CA ASN A 963 -28.77 9.92 -43.84
C ASN A 963 -29.63 10.94 -43.09
N PHE A 964 -30.37 10.47 -42.08
CA PHE A 964 -31.15 11.33 -41.20
C PHE A 964 -30.24 12.24 -40.36
N CYS A 965 -29.07 11.75 -39.93
CA CYS A 965 -28.05 12.55 -39.26
C CYS A 965 -27.56 13.70 -40.13
N ASP A 966 -27.09 13.42 -41.34
CA ASP A 966 -26.56 14.44 -42.27
C ASP A 966 -27.59 15.54 -42.56
N ALA A 967 -28.85 15.17 -42.79
CA ALA A 967 -29.95 16.11 -43.07
C ALA A 967 -30.33 17.04 -41.89
N ASN A 968 -29.97 16.69 -40.65
CA ASN A 968 -30.33 17.44 -39.44
C ASN A 968 -29.12 17.95 -38.64
N LEU A 969 -27.89 17.69 -39.09
CA LEU A 969 -26.66 18.05 -38.37
C LEU A 969 -26.52 19.57 -38.17
N GLN A 970 -26.81 20.36 -39.21
CA GLN A 970 -26.80 21.83 -39.13
C GLN A 970 -27.82 22.37 -38.11
N LEU A 971 -29.02 21.77 -38.06
CA LEU A 971 -30.06 22.13 -37.10
C LEU A 971 -29.56 21.86 -35.67
N LEU A 972 -28.95 20.70 -35.43
CA LEU A 972 -28.39 20.34 -34.12
C LEU A 972 -27.38 21.40 -33.65
N PHE A 973 -26.37 21.72 -34.46
CA PHE A 973 -25.36 22.72 -34.09
C PHE A 973 -25.94 24.12 -33.84
N THR A 974 -26.95 24.51 -34.63
CA THR A 974 -27.68 25.77 -34.43
C THR A 974 -28.39 25.80 -33.07
N VAL A 975 -29.06 24.70 -32.70
CA VAL A 975 -29.74 24.58 -31.39
C VAL A 975 -28.72 24.57 -30.25
N VAL A 976 -27.61 23.84 -30.37
CA VAL A 976 -26.61 23.81 -29.30
C VAL A 976 -25.96 25.19 -29.10
N GLU A 977 -25.88 26.03 -30.13
CA GLU A 977 -25.32 27.38 -30.01
C GLU A 977 -26.30 28.44 -29.51
N SER A 978 -27.57 28.38 -29.96
CA SER A 978 -28.54 29.47 -29.77
C SER A 978 -29.67 29.17 -28.78
N SER A 979 -29.82 27.93 -28.31
CA SER A 979 -30.91 27.57 -27.40
C SER A 979 -30.75 28.24 -26.04
N ALA A 980 -31.84 28.81 -25.50
CA ALA A 980 -31.86 29.38 -24.16
C ALA A 980 -31.77 28.30 -23.05
N SER A 981 -32.34 27.10 -23.30
CA SER A 981 -32.38 26.02 -22.32
C SER A 981 -31.04 25.30 -22.20
N GLU A 982 -30.45 25.34 -21.00
CA GLU A 982 -29.19 24.64 -20.70
C GLU A 982 -29.32 23.12 -20.77
N ILE A 983 -30.47 22.56 -20.39
CA ILE A 983 -30.74 21.10 -20.44
C ILE A 983 -30.64 20.62 -21.90
N VAL A 984 -31.23 21.37 -22.82
CA VAL A 984 -31.19 21.06 -24.26
C VAL A 984 -29.75 21.13 -24.78
N ARG A 985 -29.02 22.22 -24.49
CA ARG A 985 -27.61 22.35 -24.93
C ARG A 985 -26.74 21.22 -24.36
N SER A 986 -26.99 20.83 -23.11
CA SER A 986 -26.26 19.77 -22.42
C SER A 986 -26.55 18.39 -23.03
N ASN A 987 -27.82 18.03 -23.24
CA ASN A 987 -28.22 16.78 -23.89
C ASN A 987 -27.69 16.69 -25.33
N CYS A 988 -27.76 17.78 -26.09
CA CYS A 988 -27.20 17.80 -27.45
C CYS A 988 -25.67 17.65 -27.44
N THR A 989 -24.97 18.19 -26.44
CA THR A 989 -23.51 18.03 -26.31
C THR A 989 -23.12 16.57 -26.04
N ILE A 990 -23.89 15.86 -25.20
CA ILE A 990 -23.71 14.42 -24.98
C ILE A 990 -23.96 13.66 -26.29
N ALA A 991 -25.08 13.92 -26.96
CA ALA A 991 -25.43 13.26 -28.22
C ALA A 991 -24.41 13.51 -29.33
N LEU A 992 -23.79 14.70 -29.41
CA LEU A 992 -22.69 14.95 -30.34
C LEU A 992 -21.49 14.03 -30.11
N GLY A 993 -21.27 13.61 -28.86
CA GLY A 993 -20.28 12.59 -28.51
C GLY A 993 -20.62 11.22 -29.09
N ASP A 994 -21.84 10.77 -28.88
CA ASP A 994 -22.33 9.49 -29.40
C ASP A 994 -22.30 9.44 -30.93
N LEU A 995 -22.72 10.55 -31.57
CA LEU A 995 -22.65 10.71 -33.03
C LEU A 995 -21.22 10.71 -33.56
N ALA A 996 -20.25 11.23 -32.79
CA ALA A 996 -18.84 11.23 -33.22
C ALA A 996 -18.25 9.82 -33.19
N VAL A 997 -18.73 8.96 -32.29
CA VAL A 997 -18.37 7.54 -32.22
C VAL A 997 -19.04 6.77 -33.36
N ARG A 998 -20.33 6.98 -33.62
CA ARG A 998 -21.10 6.22 -34.62
C ARG A 998 -20.78 6.66 -36.06
N PHE A 999 -20.64 7.97 -36.30
CA PHE A 999 -20.44 8.56 -37.63
C PHE A 999 -19.26 9.57 -37.66
N PRO A 1000 -18.02 9.13 -37.42
CA PRO A 1000 -16.86 10.02 -37.30
C PRO A 1000 -16.64 10.89 -38.54
N ASN A 1001 -16.85 10.32 -39.74
CA ASN A 1001 -16.65 11.03 -41.02
C ASN A 1001 -17.64 12.20 -41.22
N LEU A 1002 -18.87 12.10 -40.71
CA LEU A 1002 -19.88 13.16 -40.82
C LEU A 1002 -19.59 14.33 -39.88
N LEU A 1003 -19.04 14.04 -38.70
CA LEU A 1003 -18.77 15.06 -37.68
C LEU A 1003 -17.39 15.71 -37.81
N GLU A 1004 -16.48 15.14 -38.61
CA GLU A 1004 -15.15 15.69 -38.80
C GLU A 1004 -15.13 17.19 -39.21
N PRO A 1005 -15.96 17.67 -40.15
CA PRO A 1005 -16.02 19.09 -40.52
C PRO A 1005 -16.51 20.00 -39.38
N TRP A 1006 -17.24 19.45 -38.42
CA TRP A 1006 -17.89 20.19 -37.33
C TRP A 1006 -17.11 20.14 -36.01
N THR A 1007 -15.90 19.56 -36.01
CA THR A 1007 -15.08 19.36 -34.80
C THR A 1007 -14.86 20.69 -34.05
N GLU A 1008 -14.64 21.80 -34.74
CA GLU A 1008 -14.46 23.13 -34.13
C GLU A 1008 -15.66 23.53 -33.27
N ASN A 1009 -16.87 23.30 -33.76
CA ASN A 1009 -18.11 23.66 -33.07
C ASN A 1009 -18.34 22.77 -31.82
N MET A 1010 -17.81 21.55 -31.80
CA MET A 1010 -17.79 20.70 -30.60
C MET A 1010 -16.89 21.30 -29.52
N TYR A 1011 -15.67 21.72 -29.87
CA TYR A 1011 -14.76 22.41 -28.93
C TYR A 1011 -15.32 23.75 -28.45
N ALA A 1012 -16.12 24.45 -29.27
CA ALA A 1012 -16.74 25.71 -28.88
C ALA A 1012 -17.68 25.57 -27.66
N ARG A 1013 -18.19 24.38 -27.34
CA ARG A 1013 -19.02 24.12 -26.15
C ARG A 1013 -18.26 24.23 -24.83
N LEU A 1014 -16.93 24.18 -24.86
CA LEU A 1014 -16.10 24.48 -23.69
C LEU A 1014 -16.21 25.95 -23.24
N ARG A 1015 -16.77 26.83 -24.08
CA ARG A 1015 -17.01 28.26 -23.78
C ARG A 1015 -18.46 28.57 -23.41
N ASP A 1016 -19.31 27.56 -23.18
CA ASP A 1016 -20.73 27.79 -22.85
C ASP A 1016 -20.88 28.53 -21.49
N PRO A 1017 -21.83 29.47 -21.37
CA PRO A 1017 -22.09 30.14 -20.08
C PRO A 1017 -22.55 29.17 -18.99
N SER A 1018 -23.26 28.08 -19.32
CA SER A 1018 -23.75 27.12 -18.33
C SER A 1018 -22.67 26.13 -17.90
N LEU A 1019 -22.55 25.97 -16.58
CA LEU A 1019 -21.66 25.02 -15.91
C LEU A 1019 -21.92 23.57 -16.36
N SER A 1020 -23.19 23.20 -16.51
CA SER A 1020 -23.62 21.84 -16.91
C SER A 1020 -23.11 21.48 -18.31
N VAL A 1021 -23.22 22.43 -19.25
CA VAL A 1021 -22.79 22.24 -20.65
C VAL A 1021 -21.27 22.16 -20.73
N ARG A 1022 -20.53 23.05 -20.05
CA ARG A 1022 -19.06 23.00 -20.01
C ARG A 1022 -18.55 21.69 -19.42
N LYS A 1023 -19.13 21.24 -18.31
CA LYS A 1023 -18.78 19.96 -17.66
C LYS A 1023 -18.97 18.79 -18.63
N ASN A 1024 -20.12 18.69 -19.29
CA ASN A 1024 -20.40 17.62 -20.23
C ASN A 1024 -19.52 17.70 -21.48
N ALA A 1025 -19.21 18.90 -21.97
CA ALA A 1025 -18.26 19.10 -23.07
C ALA A 1025 -16.86 18.60 -22.71
N VAL A 1026 -16.37 18.89 -21.50
CA VAL A 1026 -15.07 18.38 -21.02
C VAL A 1026 -15.07 16.86 -20.95
N LEU A 1027 -16.12 16.25 -20.37
CA LEU A 1027 -16.25 14.79 -20.27
C LEU A 1027 -16.29 14.10 -21.63
N VAL A 1028 -17.15 14.57 -22.53
CA VAL A 1028 -17.31 13.99 -23.88
C VAL A 1028 -16.00 14.11 -24.66
N LEU A 1029 -15.39 15.29 -24.72
CA LEU A 1029 -14.14 15.48 -25.46
C LEU A 1029 -13.00 14.66 -24.85
N SER A 1030 -12.93 14.56 -23.52
CA SER A 1030 -11.94 13.72 -22.84
C SER A 1030 -12.10 12.25 -23.23
N HIS A 1031 -13.32 11.72 -23.19
CA HIS A 1031 -13.59 10.32 -23.58
C HIS A 1031 -13.24 10.05 -25.05
N LEU A 1032 -13.64 10.93 -25.97
CA LEU A 1032 -13.36 10.76 -27.40
C LEU A 1032 -11.87 10.80 -27.74
N ILE A 1033 -11.12 11.71 -27.10
CA ILE A 1033 -9.68 11.87 -27.33
C ILE A 1033 -8.89 10.73 -26.67
N LEU A 1034 -9.18 10.40 -25.41
CA LEU A 1034 -8.45 9.39 -24.66
C LEU A 1034 -8.67 7.99 -25.24
N ASN A 1035 -9.79 7.73 -25.93
CA ASN A 1035 -10.08 6.46 -26.61
C ASN A 1035 -9.74 6.46 -28.12
N ASP A 1036 -8.97 7.44 -28.62
CA ASP A 1036 -8.57 7.55 -30.04
C ASP A 1036 -9.72 7.66 -31.06
N MET A 1037 -10.93 7.98 -30.60
CA MET A 1037 -12.10 8.22 -31.46
C MET A 1037 -12.04 9.59 -32.14
N MET A 1038 -11.31 10.53 -31.55
CA MET A 1038 -11.07 11.87 -32.09
C MET A 1038 -9.58 12.23 -31.99
N LYS A 1039 -8.99 12.68 -33.10
CA LYS A 1039 -7.61 13.18 -33.10
C LYS A 1039 -7.55 14.55 -32.42
N VAL A 1040 -6.51 14.77 -31.63
CA VAL A 1040 -6.25 16.07 -31.01
C VAL A 1040 -5.88 17.09 -32.10
N LYS A 1041 -6.88 17.84 -32.56
CA LYS A 1041 -6.70 18.97 -33.49
C LYS A 1041 -6.24 20.21 -32.71
N GLY A 1042 -5.85 21.27 -33.43
CA GLY A 1042 -5.33 22.50 -32.82
C GLY A 1042 -6.31 23.28 -31.93
N TYR A 1043 -7.53 22.79 -31.70
CA TYR A 1043 -8.53 23.42 -30.82
C TYR A 1043 -8.40 23.03 -29.34
N ILE A 1044 -7.39 22.21 -29.01
CA ILE A 1044 -7.11 21.77 -27.64
C ILE A 1044 -6.75 22.92 -26.68
N ASN A 1045 -6.41 24.11 -27.21
CA ASN A 1045 -6.21 25.33 -26.42
C ASN A 1045 -7.46 25.66 -25.58
N GLU A 1046 -8.67 25.42 -26.10
CA GLU A 1046 -9.90 25.67 -25.34
C GLU A 1046 -10.03 24.74 -24.13
N MET A 1047 -9.52 23.50 -24.22
CA MET A 1047 -9.44 22.58 -23.08
C MET A 1047 -8.37 23.05 -22.07
N ALA A 1048 -7.24 23.58 -22.55
CA ALA A 1048 -6.18 24.10 -21.69
C ALA A 1048 -6.65 25.29 -20.83
N ILE A 1049 -7.48 26.18 -21.37
CA ILE A 1049 -8.04 27.31 -20.59
C ILE A 1049 -8.91 26.80 -19.43
N ARG A 1050 -9.61 25.67 -19.60
CA ARG A 1050 -10.46 25.07 -18.56
C ARG A 1050 -9.68 24.53 -17.36
N VAL A 1051 -8.34 24.45 -17.42
CA VAL A 1051 -7.50 24.15 -16.24
C VAL A 1051 -7.69 25.22 -15.15
N GLU A 1052 -8.03 26.45 -15.52
CA GLU A 1052 -8.35 27.56 -14.61
C GLU A 1052 -9.82 28.00 -14.77
N ASP A 1053 -10.75 27.05 -14.95
CA ASP A 1053 -12.20 27.36 -14.95
C ASP A 1053 -12.66 27.86 -13.57
N GLU A 1054 -13.71 28.68 -13.53
CA GLU A 1054 -14.31 29.21 -12.29
C GLU A 1054 -14.85 28.09 -11.39
N ASP A 1055 -15.33 26.98 -11.96
CA ASP A 1055 -15.76 25.80 -11.21
C ASP A 1055 -14.60 24.81 -11.03
N GLU A 1056 -14.25 24.54 -9.77
CA GLU A 1056 -13.15 23.67 -9.37
C GLU A 1056 -13.27 22.25 -9.93
N ARG A 1057 -14.49 21.73 -10.15
CA ARG A 1057 -14.67 20.38 -10.70
C ARG A 1057 -14.29 20.36 -12.18
N ILE A 1058 -14.64 21.40 -12.93
CA ILE A 1058 -14.26 21.53 -14.35
C ILE A 1058 -12.74 21.67 -14.46
N SER A 1059 -12.13 22.51 -13.61
CA SER A 1059 -10.67 22.63 -13.49
C SER A 1059 -10.02 21.28 -13.22
N SER A 1060 -10.55 20.52 -12.26
CA SER A 1060 -10.06 19.20 -11.88
C SER A 1060 -10.19 18.17 -13.03
N LEU A 1061 -11.32 18.16 -13.75
CA LEU A 1061 -11.52 17.31 -14.92
C LEU A 1061 -10.54 17.65 -16.05
N ALA A 1062 -10.31 18.93 -16.32
CA ALA A 1062 -9.34 19.36 -17.32
C ALA A 1062 -7.90 18.98 -16.92
N LYS A 1063 -7.53 19.17 -15.65
CA LYS A 1063 -6.24 18.73 -15.10
C LYS A 1063 -6.07 17.21 -15.22
N LEU A 1064 -7.10 16.44 -14.88
CA LEU A 1064 -7.12 14.98 -15.02
C LEU A 1064 -6.95 14.56 -16.49
N PHE A 1065 -7.65 15.22 -17.41
CA PHE A 1065 -7.53 14.96 -18.84
C PHE A 1065 -6.07 15.13 -19.33
N PHE A 1066 -5.41 16.23 -19.00
CA PHE A 1066 -4.01 16.44 -19.39
C PHE A 1066 -3.08 15.46 -18.67
N HIS A 1067 -3.34 15.11 -17.41
CA HIS A 1067 -2.57 14.09 -16.71
C HIS A 1067 -2.64 12.73 -17.42
N GLU A 1068 -3.83 12.26 -17.77
CA GLU A 1068 -4.02 10.99 -18.49
C GLU A 1068 -3.47 11.06 -19.93
N LEU A 1069 -3.62 12.20 -20.61
CA LEU A 1069 -3.03 12.41 -21.92
C LEU A 1069 -1.49 12.32 -21.87
N SER A 1070 -0.85 12.83 -20.81
CA SER A 1070 0.61 12.79 -20.64
C SER A 1070 1.17 11.36 -20.53
N LYS A 1071 0.38 10.44 -19.98
CA LYS A 1071 0.72 9.01 -19.85
C LYS A 1071 0.62 8.26 -21.18
N LYS A 1072 -0.13 8.78 -22.14
CA LYS A 1072 -0.44 8.10 -23.41
C LYS A 1072 0.70 8.24 -24.43
N GLY A 1073 1.40 7.15 -24.76
CA GLY A 1073 2.45 7.16 -25.80
C GLY A 1073 3.66 8.06 -25.44
N ASN A 1074 4.24 8.76 -26.43
CA ASN A 1074 5.42 9.62 -26.23
C ASN A 1074 5.08 11.05 -25.75
N ASN A 1075 4.18 11.17 -24.76
CA ASN A 1075 3.66 12.43 -24.21
C ASN A 1075 3.16 13.42 -25.29
N PRO A 1076 1.90 13.32 -25.73
CA PRO A 1076 1.32 14.13 -26.81
C PRO A 1076 1.34 15.63 -26.48
N ILE A 1077 1.35 16.00 -25.19
CA ILE A 1077 1.38 17.38 -24.71
C ILE A 1077 2.61 18.11 -25.26
N TYR A 1078 3.77 17.45 -25.30
CA TYR A 1078 5.00 18.04 -25.84
C TYR A 1078 4.84 18.51 -27.31
N ASN A 1079 4.06 17.78 -28.12
CA ASN A 1079 3.81 18.16 -29.52
C ASN A 1079 2.72 19.23 -29.66
N LEU A 1080 1.77 19.28 -28.73
CA LEU A 1080 0.64 20.21 -28.75
C LEU A 1080 0.98 21.57 -28.14
N LEU A 1081 1.95 21.63 -27.23
CA LEU A 1081 2.30 22.83 -26.47
C LEU A 1081 2.63 24.04 -27.35
N PRO A 1082 3.40 23.92 -28.46
CA PRO A 1082 3.68 25.06 -29.34
C PRO A 1082 2.43 25.62 -30.03
N ASP A 1083 1.46 24.78 -30.37
CA ASP A 1083 0.20 25.21 -30.98
C ASP A 1083 -0.73 25.86 -29.96
N ILE A 1084 -0.86 25.25 -28.77
CA ILE A 1084 -1.58 25.83 -27.63
C ILE A 1084 -1.04 27.23 -27.32
N LEU A 1085 0.29 27.37 -27.19
CA LEU A 1085 0.93 28.64 -26.92
C LEU A 1085 0.60 29.69 -28.01
N GLY A 1086 0.69 29.31 -29.29
CA GLY A 1086 0.44 30.24 -30.39
C GLY A 1086 -1.01 30.73 -30.49
N LYS A 1087 -1.97 29.97 -29.97
CA LYS A 1087 -3.38 30.37 -29.91
C LYS A 1087 -3.70 31.14 -28.63
N LEU A 1088 -3.23 30.68 -27.47
CA LEU A 1088 -3.40 31.37 -26.19
C LEU A 1088 -2.73 32.75 -26.20
N SER A 1089 -1.57 32.89 -26.86
CA SER A 1089 -0.86 34.18 -26.95
C SER A 1089 -1.59 35.23 -27.79
N LYS A 1090 -2.58 34.82 -28.59
CA LYS A 1090 -3.46 35.68 -29.40
C LYS A 1090 -4.79 35.97 -28.71
N GLN A 1091 -5.15 35.19 -27.69
CA GLN A 1091 -6.37 35.40 -26.89
C GLN A 1091 -6.06 36.37 -25.74
N ASN A 1092 -6.99 37.28 -25.45
CA ASN A 1092 -6.86 38.27 -24.36
C ASN A 1092 -7.15 37.60 -23.00
N LEU A 1093 -6.28 36.70 -22.56
CA LEU A 1093 -6.36 36.04 -21.26
C LEU A 1093 -5.71 36.91 -20.16
N ILE A 1094 -6.19 36.78 -18.93
CA ILE A 1094 -5.54 37.36 -17.76
C ILE A 1094 -4.15 36.71 -17.62
N ARG A 1095 -3.13 37.54 -17.39
CA ARG A 1095 -1.72 37.09 -17.37
C ARG A 1095 -1.47 35.96 -16.36
N GLU A 1096 -2.08 36.03 -15.19
CA GLU A 1096 -1.95 35.01 -14.13
C GLU A 1096 -2.53 33.67 -14.57
N SER A 1097 -3.74 33.65 -15.12
CA SER A 1097 -4.37 32.42 -15.65
C SER A 1097 -3.53 31.81 -16.77
N PHE A 1098 -2.97 32.63 -17.67
CA PHE A 1098 -2.04 32.15 -18.69
C PHE A 1098 -0.80 31.50 -18.08
N CYS A 1099 -0.18 32.14 -17.08
CA CYS A 1099 0.98 31.61 -16.38
C CYS A 1099 0.67 30.28 -15.70
N ASN A 1100 -0.46 30.16 -14.99
CA ASN A 1100 -0.87 28.95 -14.29
C ASN A 1100 -1.08 27.77 -15.26
N VAL A 1101 -1.83 28.01 -16.35
CA VAL A 1101 -2.08 26.99 -17.39
C VAL A 1101 -0.75 26.50 -17.99
N MET A 1102 0.15 27.42 -18.33
CA MET A 1102 1.44 27.05 -18.93
C MET A 1102 2.37 26.34 -17.95
N GLN A 1103 2.42 26.77 -16.69
CA GLN A 1103 3.19 26.08 -15.64
C GLN A 1103 2.68 24.66 -15.42
N PHE A 1104 1.36 24.46 -15.38
CA PHE A 1104 0.76 23.13 -15.25
C PHE A 1104 1.10 22.21 -16.43
N LEU A 1105 0.98 22.70 -17.67
CA LEU A 1105 1.29 21.91 -18.87
C LEU A 1105 2.79 21.56 -18.98
N ILE A 1106 3.69 22.48 -18.61
CA ILE A 1106 5.13 22.21 -18.57
C ILE A 1106 5.47 21.20 -17.46
N GLY A 1107 4.90 21.36 -16.27
CA GLY A 1107 5.11 20.43 -15.15
C GLY A 1107 4.63 19.01 -15.44
N SER A 1108 3.77 18.82 -16.44
CA SER A 1108 3.33 17.51 -16.92
C SER A 1108 4.37 16.80 -17.82
N ILE A 1109 5.46 17.48 -18.21
CA ILE A 1109 6.54 16.91 -19.03
C ILE A 1109 7.70 16.48 -18.11
N LYS A 1110 7.77 15.18 -17.80
CA LYS A 1110 8.77 14.62 -16.86
C LYS A 1110 10.11 14.20 -17.50
N LYS A 1111 10.27 14.27 -18.82
CA LYS A 1111 11.48 13.78 -19.53
C LYS A 1111 12.39 14.94 -19.94
N ASP A 1112 13.62 14.97 -19.43
CA ASP A 1112 14.62 16.03 -19.67
C ASP A 1112 14.88 16.29 -21.17
N LYS A 1113 15.05 15.22 -21.96
CA LYS A 1113 15.26 15.31 -23.42
C LYS A 1113 14.09 15.96 -24.16
N GLN A 1114 12.86 15.80 -23.66
CA GLN A 1114 11.68 16.46 -24.25
C GLN A 1114 11.67 17.95 -23.88
N MET A 1115 12.13 18.31 -22.68
CA MET A 1115 12.24 19.70 -22.25
C MET A 1115 13.28 20.47 -23.09
N GLU A 1116 14.47 19.91 -23.29
CA GLU A 1116 15.52 20.53 -24.12
C GLU A 1116 15.05 20.79 -25.56
N SER A 1117 14.40 19.79 -26.18
CA SER A 1117 13.87 19.94 -27.53
C SER A 1117 12.69 20.92 -27.61
N LEU A 1118 11.91 21.07 -26.52
CA LEU A 1118 10.85 22.08 -26.45
C LEU A 1118 11.45 23.49 -26.42
N VAL A 1119 12.51 23.70 -25.66
CA VAL A 1119 13.23 24.99 -25.62
C VAL A 1119 13.71 25.37 -27.03
N GLU A 1120 14.31 24.43 -27.76
CA GLU A 1120 14.76 24.66 -29.14
C GLU A 1120 13.58 25.05 -30.08
N LYS A 1121 12.45 24.34 -29.99
CA LYS A 1121 11.23 24.66 -30.76
C LYS A 1121 10.65 26.04 -30.41
N LEU A 1122 10.68 26.44 -29.14
CA LEU A 1122 10.22 27.75 -28.68
C LEU A 1122 11.16 28.87 -29.14
N CYS A 1123 12.47 28.66 -29.06
CA CYS A 1123 13.49 29.59 -29.57
C CYS A 1123 13.35 29.81 -31.09
N ASN A 1124 13.05 28.77 -31.85
CA ASN A 1124 12.77 28.89 -33.28
C ASN A 1124 11.49 29.69 -33.59
N ARG A 1125 10.54 29.79 -32.64
CA ARG A 1125 9.35 30.64 -32.78
C ARG A 1125 9.60 32.08 -32.34
N PHE A 1126 10.54 32.33 -31.43
CA PHE A 1126 10.92 33.68 -30.99
C PHE A 1126 11.31 34.59 -32.16
N SER A 1127 11.95 34.03 -33.20
CA SER A 1127 12.36 34.77 -34.39
C SER A 1127 11.21 35.26 -35.28
N GLY A 1128 9.99 34.74 -35.09
CA GLY A 1128 8.81 35.04 -35.92
C GLY A 1128 7.72 35.89 -35.24
N VAL A 1129 7.91 36.37 -34.00
CA VAL A 1129 6.87 37.09 -33.25
C VAL A 1129 7.03 38.61 -33.36
N THR A 1130 6.00 39.29 -33.89
CA THR A 1130 5.96 40.75 -34.06
C THR A 1130 5.17 41.49 -32.98
N GLY A 1131 4.37 40.79 -32.16
CA GLY A 1131 3.52 41.37 -31.12
C GLY A 1131 4.15 41.39 -29.72
N MET A 1132 4.14 42.55 -29.05
CA MET A 1132 4.75 42.78 -27.73
C MET A 1132 4.13 41.92 -26.61
N HIS A 1133 2.84 41.61 -26.69
CA HIS A 1133 2.14 40.72 -25.76
C HIS A 1133 2.57 39.25 -25.88
N SER A 1134 2.66 38.76 -27.13
CA SER A 1134 3.11 37.39 -27.41
C SER A 1134 4.59 37.20 -27.07
N PHE A 1135 5.43 38.23 -27.27
CA PHE A 1135 6.83 38.23 -26.87
C PHE A 1135 7.02 38.10 -25.34
N ASN A 1136 6.26 38.85 -24.55
CA ASN A 1136 6.31 38.76 -23.08
C ASN A 1136 5.84 37.39 -22.55
N SER A 1137 4.84 36.79 -23.20
CA SER A 1137 4.32 35.46 -22.87
C SER A 1137 5.36 34.36 -23.14
N LEU A 1138 6.06 34.44 -24.28
CA LEU A 1138 7.17 33.54 -24.64
C LEU A 1138 8.40 33.72 -23.72
N LYS A 1139 8.72 34.95 -23.32
CA LYS A 1139 9.81 35.25 -22.37
C LYS A 1139 9.57 34.63 -21.00
N PHE A 1140 8.34 34.75 -20.48
CA PHE A 1140 7.96 34.11 -19.22
C PHE A 1140 8.11 32.58 -19.28
N LEU A 1141 7.70 31.97 -20.39
CA LEU A 1141 7.80 30.53 -20.60
C LEU A 1141 9.25 30.04 -20.59
N HIS A 1142 10.14 30.77 -21.29
CA HIS A 1142 11.56 30.45 -21.33
C HIS A 1142 12.22 30.53 -19.93
N ILE A 1143 11.87 31.54 -19.14
CA ILE A 1143 12.35 31.67 -17.75
C ILE A 1143 11.81 30.54 -16.87
N THR A 1144 10.54 30.17 -17.03
CA THR A 1144 9.91 29.09 -16.25
C THR A 1144 10.57 27.75 -16.52
N ILE A 1145 10.87 27.44 -17.79
CA ILE A 1145 11.54 26.19 -18.18
C ILE A 1145 12.99 26.12 -17.68
N LEU A 1146 13.69 27.26 -17.55
CA LEU A 1146 15.04 27.30 -17.00
C LEU A 1146 15.09 27.14 -15.46
N LEU A 1147 13.99 27.43 -14.77
CA LEU A 1147 13.88 27.33 -13.31
C LEU A 1147 13.34 25.98 -12.84
N SER A 1148 12.60 25.27 -13.70
CA SER A 1148 12.12 23.89 -13.49
C SER A 1148 13.18 22.87 -13.85
#